data_AF-A0A669PVL4-F1
#
_entry.id   AF-A0A669PVL4-F1
#
_cell.length_a   1.000
_cell.length_b   1.000
_cell.length_c   1.000
_cell.angle_alpha   90.00
_cell.angle_beta   90.00
_cell.angle_gamma   90.00
#
_symmetry.space_group_name_H-M   'P 1'
#
loop_
_entity.id
_entity.type
_entity.pdbx_description
1 polymer ?
#
loop_
_entity_poly.entity_id
_entity_poly.type
_entity_poly.pdbx_seq_one_letter_code
_entity_poly.pdbx_strand_id
1 'polypeptide(L)'
;VPVSPRGPVHPRSPLPSLPAPQPRAPQSSSSLSMAGRGRTGCGGPAAAVKRCRGGGAGKEEEEEDVGSPASVGTWGIGMAARGERWVPCWCSDVPAVPRVSSAGMNAAVRAVTRMGIYVGAKVFLIYEGYEGLVEGGDNIKQATWLSVSNIIQLGGTVIGSARCKAFTTRQGRLRAARNLVEHGITNLCVIGGDGSLTGADIFRAEWAGLLDELLRDGLISEEVAKANGRLNVVGLVGSIDNDFCGTDMTIGTDSALHRIMEVIDAITTTAQSHQRTFVLEVMGRHCGYLALVSGLASGADWLFIPESPPEDGWEDLMCERLGETRSRGSRLNIIIIAEGAIDRNGKPISSNYVKDVRAAGWEQKVGEGLCHHPRGASDSLQSSKMGMEAVMALLEATPDTPACVVSLSGNQSVRLPLMECVQVTKDVQKAMDEKRFDEAIQLRGRSFENNWNIYKLLAHQKPAQEKSPFSLAILNVGAPAAGMNAAVRSAVRISICRGHTVYAVSDGFEGLAKGQIREVGWHDVAGWLGRGGSMLGTKRTLPKTCMEKIVENVRKFNIQALLVIGGFEAYEGVLQLVEARGQYEELCIIMCVIPATISNNVPGTDFSLGSDTAVNAAMESCDRIKQSASGTKRRVFIVETMGGYCGYLSTVTGIAVGADAAYVYEDPFTIHDLKANVEHLTDKMKTDIQRGLVLRNEKCHEHYTTEFLYNLYSSEGKGIFDCRINVLGHLQQGGAPTPFDRNYGTKLGVKAVLWMSEKLQEAYRKGRVFANSADSACVIGLRKKVVAFSPVTELKKVTDFEHRLPQEQWWLNLRLMLKMLANYQISLTEYISGKMEHVTRRTLSIEKGF
;
A
#
# COMPACT_ATOMS: atom_id res chain seq x y z
N VAL A 1 22.71 -50.61 -42.77
CA VAL A 1 21.84 -51.55 -43.52
C VAL A 1 20.41 -51.32 -43.04
N PRO A 2 19.45 -51.10 -43.96
CA PRO A 2 18.42 -50.08 -43.79
C PRO A 2 17.09 -50.61 -43.24
N VAL A 3 16.36 -49.69 -42.62
CA VAL A 3 14.99 -49.82 -42.09
C VAL A 3 13.99 -49.71 -43.25
N SER A 4 13.09 -50.69 -43.33
CA SER A 4 11.96 -50.77 -44.27
C SER A 4 10.74 -49.94 -43.80
N PRO A 5 9.77 -49.64 -44.70
CA PRO A 5 9.05 -48.36 -44.72
C PRO A 5 7.69 -48.35 -44.01
N ARG A 6 7.25 -47.13 -43.66
CA ARG A 6 5.90 -46.80 -43.18
C ARG A 6 4.87 -46.91 -44.32
N GLY A 7 3.73 -47.52 -43.99
CA GLY A 7 2.53 -47.59 -44.83
C GLY A 7 1.73 -46.27 -44.91
N PRO A 8 0.69 -46.24 -45.76
CA PRO A 8 0.10 -45.02 -46.30
C PRO A 8 -0.96 -44.37 -45.39
N VAL A 9 -1.07 -43.05 -45.54
CA VAL A 9 -2.02 -42.15 -44.89
C VAL A 9 -3.38 -42.23 -45.60
N HIS A 10 -4.46 -42.47 -44.83
CA HIS A 10 -5.84 -42.31 -45.31
C HIS A 10 -6.25 -40.83 -45.37
N PRO A 11 -6.97 -40.37 -46.41
CA PRO A 11 -7.54 -39.04 -46.47
C PRO A 11 -8.86 -38.98 -45.68
N ARG A 12 -9.00 -37.94 -44.84
CA ARG A 12 -10.25 -37.60 -44.14
C ARG A 12 -11.19 -36.83 -45.08
N SER A 13 -12.46 -37.20 -45.04
CA SER A 13 -13.61 -36.59 -45.72
C SER A 13 -13.92 -35.17 -45.20
N PRO A 14 -14.49 -34.29 -46.04
CA PRO A 14 -14.86 -32.92 -45.66
C PRO A 14 -16.25 -32.84 -45.01
N LEU A 15 -16.34 -32.05 -43.93
CA LEU A 15 -17.60 -31.65 -43.29
C LEU A 15 -18.24 -30.45 -44.04
N PRO A 16 -19.58 -30.30 -44.01
CA PRO A 16 -20.30 -29.32 -44.81
C PRO A 16 -20.30 -27.90 -44.21
N SER A 17 -20.35 -26.94 -45.11
CA SER A 17 -20.33 -25.49 -44.92
C SER A 17 -21.61 -24.93 -44.28
N LEU A 18 -21.43 -24.01 -43.33
CA LEU A 18 -22.47 -23.12 -42.79
C LEU A 18 -22.76 -21.96 -43.77
N PRO A 19 -24.02 -21.50 -43.93
CA PRO A 19 -24.35 -20.40 -44.81
C PRO A 19 -24.16 -19.03 -44.13
N ALA A 20 -23.62 -18.08 -44.90
CA ALA A 20 -23.44 -16.67 -44.55
C ALA A 20 -24.79 -15.91 -44.53
N PRO A 21 -24.94 -14.86 -43.70
CA PRO A 21 -26.13 -14.02 -43.71
C PRO A 21 -26.07 -12.97 -44.84
N GLN A 22 -27.18 -12.85 -45.58
CA GLN A 22 -27.40 -11.80 -46.59
C GLN A 22 -27.76 -10.44 -45.96
N PRO A 23 -27.48 -9.31 -46.65
CA PRO A 23 -27.82 -7.97 -46.19
C PRO A 23 -29.23 -7.56 -46.64
N ARG A 24 -29.94 -6.76 -45.84
CA ARG A 24 -31.13 -6.01 -46.28
C ARG A 24 -30.93 -4.52 -46.07
N ALA A 25 -31.24 -3.79 -47.13
CA ALA A 25 -31.16 -2.35 -47.33
C ALA A 25 -32.45 -1.62 -46.84
N PRO A 26 -32.51 -0.27 -46.91
CA PRO A 26 -33.31 0.58 -46.02
C PRO A 26 -34.67 1.00 -46.62
N GLN A 27 -35.58 1.50 -45.78
CA GLN A 27 -36.71 2.33 -46.19
C GLN A 27 -36.92 3.53 -45.25
N SER A 28 -37.29 4.64 -45.89
CA SER A 28 -37.39 6.02 -45.41
C SER A 28 -38.85 6.46 -45.17
N SER A 29 -39.00 7.61 -44.47
CA SER A 29 -40.09 8.63 -44.55
C SER A 29 -41.53 8.19 -44.17
N SER A 30 -42.44 8.99 -43.59
CA SER A 30 -42.52 10.39 -43.13
C SER A 30 -43.92 10.62 -42.52
N SER A 31 -44.01 11.58 -41.57
CA SER A 31 -45.07 12.61 -41.38
C SER A 31 -46.53 12.30 -40.95
N LEU A 32 -47.03 13.25 -40.13
CA LEU A 32 -48.44 13.69 -39.88
C LEU A 32 -49.32 12.77 -38.99
N SER A 33 -50.19 13.24 -38.08
CA SER A 33 -50.71 14.57 -37.73
C SER A 33 -51.43 14.54 -36.36
N MET A 34 -51.34 15.66 -35.64
CA MET A 34 -52.33 16.37 -34.80
C MET A 34 -53.53 15.68 -34.11
N ALA A 35 -53.69 16.12 -32.85
CA ALA A 35 -54.90 16.65 -32.19
C ALA A 35 -55.90 15.71 -31.50
N GLY A 36 -56.16 16.01 -30.22
CA GLY A 36 -57.31 15.53 -29.46
C GLY A 36 -57.27 15.98 -28.00
N ARG A 37 -58.04 17.03 -27.68
CA ARG A 37 -58.13 17.77 -26.41
C ARG A 37 -58.78 16.97 -25.26
N GLY A 38 -58.55 17.41 -24.02
CA GLY A 38 -59.43 17.14 -22.88
C GLY A 38 -58.95 17.75 -21.56
N ARG A 39 -59.34 19.01 -21.29
CA ARG A 39 -59.15 19.74 -20.01
C ARG A 39 -60.10 19.24 -18.92
N THR A 40 -59.70 19.42 -17.65
CA THR A 40 -60.42 20.01 -16.47
C THR A 40 -59.66 19.55 -15.21
N GLY A 41 -59.42 20.30 -14.14
CA GLY A 41 -59.80 21.65 -13.72
C GLY A 41 -59.74 21.73 -12.19
N CYS A 42 -58.89 22.61 -11.66
CA CYS A 42 -58.96 23.40 -10.42
C CYS A 42 -59.21 22.76 -9.02
N GLY A 43 -58.46 23.27 -8.02
CA GLY A 43 -58.99 23.48 -6.66
C GLY A 43 -57.97 23.38 -5.51
N GLY A 44 -57.32 24.49 -5.13
CA GLY A 44 -56.93 24.75 -3.73
C GLY A 44 -58.11 25.40 -2.98
N PRO A 45 -58.10 25.58 -1.63
CA PRO A 45 -57.27 26.64 -1.02
C PRO A 45 -56.76 26.35 0.42
N ALA A 46 -56.23 27.40 1.05
CA ALA A 46 -55.39 27.45 2.25
C ALA A 46 -56.12 27.77 3.60
N ALA A 47 -55.33 27.62 4.68
CA ALA A 47 -55.28 28.37 5.96
C ALA A 47 -56.40 28.26 7.03
N ALA A 48 -56.01 27.98 8.30
CA ALA A 48 -56.11 28.90 9.47
C ALA A 48 -56.06 28.20 10.85
N VAL A 49 -55.07 28.62 11.68
CA VAL A 49 -55.11 29.00 13.12
C VAL A 49 -56.19 28.42 14.06
N LYS A 50 -55.77 27.79 15.18
CA LYS A 50 -56.20 28.17 16.56
C LYS A 50 -55.41 27.49 17.69
N ARG A 51 -54.95 28.33 18.63
CA ARG A 51 -54.45 28.02 19.98
C ARG A 51 -55.57 27.43 20.86
N CYS A 52 -55.21 26.59 21.83
CA CYS A 52 -55.80 26.61 23.17
C CYS A 52 -54.73 26.30 24.23
N ARG A 53 -54.71 27.14 25.28
CA ARG A 53 -53.90 27.08 26.50
C ARG A 53 -54.68 26.37 27.61
N GLY A 54 -53.96 25.85 28.60
CA GLY A 54 -54.40 25.56 29.96
C GLY A 54 -53.68 24.32 30.50
N GLY A 55 -52.93 24.30 31.60
CA GLY A 55 -52.71 25.27 32.67
C GLY A 55 -52.85 24.58 34.04
N GLY A 56 -51.73 24.44 34.77
CA GLY A 56 -51.65 24.14 36.22
C GLY A 56 -51.49 22.66 36.59
N ALA A 57 -50.80 22.25 37.67
CA ALA A 57 -49.96 22.93 38.67
C ALA A 57 -49.31 21.85 39.58
N GLY A 58 -48.20 22.23 40.25
CA GLY A 58 -47.61 21.58 41.45
C GLY A 58 -46.44 20.64 41.16
N LYS A 59 -45.21 20.74 41.69
CA LYS A 59 -44.43 21.51 42.69
C LYS A 59 -43.74 20.47 43.59
N GLU A 60 -42.41 20.57 43.69
CA GLU A 60 -41.47 20.21 44.78
C GLU A 60 -40.08 20.12 44.10
N GLU A 61 -39.24 21.18 43.98
CA GLU A 61 -38.49 22.00 44.96
C GLU A 61 -37.42 21.23 45.77
N GLU A 62 -36.15 21.37 45.34
CA GLU A 62 -34.84 21.41 46.05
C GLU A 62 -33.77 21.41 44.91
N GLU A 63 -32.74 22.26 44.76
CA GLU A 63 -31.89 23.08 45.63
C GLU A 63 -31.26 24.27 44.84
N GLU A 64 -31.03 25.35 45.58
CA GLU A 64 -29.92 26.35 45.56
C GLU A 64 -29.41 27.05 44.28
N ASP A 65 -29.72 28.37 44.25
CA ASP A 65 -28.99 29.56 43.78
C ASP A 65 -27.56 29.41 43.21
N VAL A 66 -27.40 29.76 41.92
CA VAL A 66 -26.27 30.57 41.42
C VAL A 66 -26.76 31.49 40.29
N GLY A 67 -26.43 32.78 40.42
CA GLY A 67 -26.87 33.87 39.56
C GLY A 67 -26.48 33.78 38.08
N SER A 68 -27.18 34.61 37.31
CA SER A 68 -27.01 34.83 35.87
C SER A 68 -25.57 35.16 35.47
N PRO A 69 -25.06 34.57 34.38
CA PRO A 69 -24.08 35.22 33.52
C PRO A 69 -24.78 35.53 32.18
N ALA A 70 -25.10 36.79 31.89
CA ALA A 70 -24.22 37.67 31.13
C ALA A 70 -23.53 36.91 29.97
N SER A 71 -24.03 37.16 28.75
CA SER A 71 -23.31 37.07 27.48
C SER A 71 -21.98 36.29 27.53
N VAL A 72 -22.02 34.98 27.27
CA VAL A 72 -20.81 34.20 27.07
C VAL A 72 -20.22 34.63 25.73
N GLY A 73 -19.26 35.55 25.82
CA GLY A 73 -18.37 35.90 24.74
C GLY A 73 -17.73 34.64 24.20
N THR A 74 -17.81 34.49 22.89
CA THR A 74 -16.91 33.71 22.07
C THR A 74 -15.47 33.99 22.52
N TRP A 75 -14.90 33.10 23.33
CA TRP A 75 -13.45 32.98 23.45
C TRP A 75 -12.96 32.40 22.13
N GLY A 76 -12.89 33.29 21.13
CA GLY A 76 -12.17 33.05 19.91
C GLY A 76 -10.71 32.79 20.29
N ILE A 77 -10.26 31.57 20.02
CA ILE A 77 -8.84 31.35 19.79
C ILE A 77 -8.46 32.38 18.72
N GLY A 78 -7.49 33.24 19.03
CA GLY A 78 -7.01 34.33 18.19
C GLY A 78 -6.52 33.82 16.83
N MET A 79 -7.47 33.64 15.91
CA MET A 79 -7.30 33.43 14.47
C MET A 79 -7.80 34.65 13.69
N ALA A 80 -7.92 35.81 14.35
CA ALA A 80 -8.05 37.09 13.69
C ALA A 80 -6.66 37.71 13.53
N ALA A 81 -6.28 37.99 12.29
CA ALA A 81 -5.09 38.74 11.87
C ALA A 81 -3.71 38.06 12.07
N ARG A 82 -3.47 36.95 11.34
CA ARG A 82 -2.14 36.69 10.78
C ARG A 82 -2.33 36.43 9.28
N GLY A 83 -1.74 37.30 8.47
CA GLY A 83 -1.99 37.45 7.03
C GLY A 83 -2.05 36.17 6.21
N GLU A 84 -2.82 36.27 5.12
CA GLU A 84 -3.06 35.28 4.08
C GLU A 84 -1.87 34.30 3.92
N ARG A 85 -2.09 33.03 4.28
CA ARG A 85 -1.10 31.96 4.10
C ARG A 85 -1.48 31.14 2.86
N TRP A 86 -0.53 31.02 1.94
CA TRP A 86 -0.70 30.44 0.61
C TRP A 86 0.05 29.12 0.53
N VAL A 87 -0.54 28.03 0.03
CA VAL A 87 0.16 26.74 -0.09
C VAL A 87 0.09 26.28 -1.55
N PRO A 88 1.13 26.41 -2.38
CA PRO A 88 1.14 25.85 -3.71
C PRO A 88 1.53 24.37 -3.62
N CYS A 89 0.88 23.55 -4.44
CA CYS A 89 1.26 22.17 -4.69
C CYS A 89 2.07 22.13 -5.98
N TRP A 90 3.26 21.55 -5.91
CA TRP A 90 4.16 21.44 -7.04
C TRP A 90 4.64 20.00 -7.21
N CYS A 91 4.90 19.59 -8.45
CA CYS A 91 5.47 18.31 -8.81
C CYS A 91 6.56 18.54 -9.86
N SER A 92 7.78 18.03 -9.64
CA SER A 92 8.88 18.23 -10.58
C SER A 92 10.04 17.26 -10.41
N ASP A 93 10.60 16.94 -11.58
CA ASP A 93 11.92 16.41 -11.92
C ASP A 93 12.31 15.06 -11.28
N VAL A 94 12.13 14.01 -12.09
CA VAL A 94 12.83 12.72 -12.00
C VAL A 94 13.86 12.69 -13.15
N PRO A 95 15.08 12.16 -12.97
CA PRO A 95 16.08 12.10 -14.03
C PRO A 95 15.65 11.32 -15.27
N ALA A 96 16.24 11.73 -16.39
CA ALA A 96 15.97 11.36 -17.76
C ALA A 96 15.83 9.85 -18.08
N VAL A 97 14.58 9.41 -18.22
CA VAL A 97 14.09 8.68 -19.41
C VAL A 97 12.78 9.37 -19.79
N PRO A 98 12.38 9.52 -21.08
CA PRO A 98 11.26 10.39 -21.48
C PRO A 98 9.86 10.04 -20.95
N ARG A 99 9.70 9.23 -19.89
CA ARG A 99 8.46 8.51 -19.57
C ARG A 99 8.16 8.21 -18.09
N VAL A 100 8.88 8.74 -17.09
CA VAL A 100 8.67 8.28 -15.69
C VAL A 100 8.22 9.41 -14.77
N SER A 101 6.95 9.77 -14.85
CA SER A 101 6.25 10.33 -13.68
C SER A 101 5.88 9.17 -12.76
N SER A 102 6.15 9.28 -11.46
CA SER A 102 5.85 8.19 -10.52
C SER A 102 4.34 8.09 -10.25
N ALA A 103 3.85 6.87 -10.18
CA ALA A 103 2.47 6.61 -9.78
C ALA A 103 2.25 7.08 -8.33
N GLY A 104 1.13 7.75 -8.03
CA GLY A 104 0.84 8.30 -6.70
C GLY A 104 1.08 9.80 -6.53
N MET A 105 1.84 10.46 -7.43
CA MET A 105 2.03 11.92 -7.40
C MET A 105 0.70 12.68 -7.43
N ASN A 106 -0.27 12.24 -8.24
CA ASN A 106 -1.60 12.84 -8.27
C ASN A 106 -2.36 12.71 -6.93
N ALA A 107 -2.16 11.63 -6.19
CA ALA A 107 -2.75 11.47 -4.86
C ALA A 107 -2.14 12.46 -3.86
N ALA A 108 -0.83 12.70 -3.93
CA ALA A 108 -0.14 13.73 -3.15
C ALA A 108 -0.64 15.14 -3.52
N VAL A 109 -0.64 15.50 -4.80
CA VAL A 109 -1.16 16.81 -5.29
C VAL A 109 -2.60 17.02 -4.83
N ARG A 110 -3.46 16.00 -4.95
CA ARG A 110 -4.84 16.06 -4.47
C ARG A 110 -4.92 16.32 -2.97
N ALA A 111 -4.14 15.61 -2.17
CA ALA A 111 -4.20 15.73 -0.72
C ALA A 111 -3.69 17.10 -0.24
N VAL A 112 -2.55 17.57 -0.77
CA VAL A 112 -2.02 18.90 -0.43
C VAL A 112 -3.02 19.98 -0.86
N THR A 113 -3.64 19.85 -2.03
CA THR A 113 -4.63 20.84 -2.52
C THR A 113 -5.89 20.87 -1.65
N ARG A 114 -6.48 19.69 -1.38
CA ARG A 114 -7.71 19.61 -0.59
C ARG A 114 -7.47 20.04 0.85
N MET A 115 -6.38 19.61 1.46
CA MET A 115 -6.04 20.00 2.82
C MET A 115 -5.71 21.50 2.90
N GLY A 116 -4.99 22.06 1.92
CA GLY A 116 -4.74 23.50 1.84
C GLY A 116 -6.03 24.33 1.76
N ILE A 117 -6.98 23.93 0.92
CA ILE A 117 -8.29 24.59 0.83
C ILE A 117 -9.07 24.42 2.14
N TYR A 118 -9.02 23.23 2.74
CA TYR A 118 -9.73 22.91 3.99
C TYR A 118 -9.31 23.81 5.17
N VAL A 119 -8.01 24.12 5.28
CA VAL A 119 -7.47 25.02 6.30
C VAL A 119 -7.64 26.52 5.95
N GLY A 120 -8.33 26.83 4.85
CA GLY A 120 -8.59 28.20 4.39
C GLY A 120 -7.46 28.83 3.59
N ALA A 121 -6.44 28.07 3.17
CA ALA A 121 -5.37 28.57 2.32
C ALA A 121 -5.81 28.64 0.84
N LYS A 122 -5.29 29.64 0.12
CA LYS A 122 -5.38 29.70 -1.34
C LYS A 122 -4.26 28.83 -1.92
N VAL A 123 -4.62 27.83 -2.72
CA VAL A 123 -3.70 26.86 -3.31
C VAL A 123 -3.46 27.17 -4.77
N PHE A 124 -2.22 27.01 -5.24
CA PHE A 124 -1.84 27.15 -6.66
C PHE A 124 -1.19 25.86 -7.16
N LEU A 125 -1.52 25.49 -8.39
CA LEU A 125 -0.88 24.41 -9.14
C LEU A 125 0.12 25.04 -10.11
N ILE A 126 1.37 24.60 -10.02
CA ILE A 126 2.44 25.01 -10.93
C ILE A 126 2.63 23.88 -11.97
N TYR A 127 2.37 24.20 -13.23
CA TYR A 127 2.47 23.27 -14.35
C TYR A 127 3.92 23.14 -14.84
N GLU A 128 4.27 22.00 -15.44
CA GLU A 128 5.57 21.73 -16.06
C GLU A 128 6.79 21.93 -15.15
N GLY A 129 6.64 21.70 -13.85
CA GLY A 129 7.76 21.69 -12.91
C GLY A 129 8.41 23.07 -12.73
N TYR A 130 9.75 23.12 -12.73
CA TYR A 130 10.48 24.39 -12.57
C TYR A 130 10.37 25.27 -13.83
N GLU A 131 10.08 24.68 -14.99
CA GLU A 131 9.93 25.43 -16.23
C GLU A 131 8.75 26.38 -16.13
N GLY A 132 7.57 25.86 -15.74
CA GLY A 132 6.40 26.71 -15.56
C GLY A 132 6.54 27.71 -14.41
N LEU A 133 7.37 27.42 -13.40
CA LEU A 133 7.71 28.38 -12.36
C LEU A 133 8.50 29.58 -12.93
N VAL A 134 9.43 29.34 -13.86
CA VAL A 134 10.24 30.38 -14.51
C VAL A 134 9.43 31.13 -15.57
N GLU A 135 8.62 30.44 -16.36
CA GLU A 135 7.78 31.03 -17.40
C GLU A 135 6.65 31.89 -16.82
N GLY A 136 6.05 31.47 -15.70
CA GLY A 136 4.95 32.18 -15.05
C GLY A 136 3.66 32.17 -15.86
N GLY A 137 2.78 33.16 -15.61
CA GLY A 137 1.51 33.33 -16.33
C GLY A 137 0.56 32.14 -16.18
N ASP A 138 0.08 31.59 -17.31
CA ASP A 138 -0.86 30.46 -17.34
C ASP A 138 -0.30 29.17 -16.71
N ASN A 139 1.01 29.08 -16.46
CA ASN A 139 1.59 27.93 -15.80
C ASN A 139 1.37 27.92 -14.27
N ILE A 140 0.93 29.04 -13.67
CA ILE A 140 0.63 29.13 -12.23
C ILE A 140 -0.87 29.39 -12.08
N LYS A 141 -1.65 28.34 -11.80
CA LYS A 141 -3.12 28.44 -11.72
C LYS A 141 -3.62 28.24 -10.31
N GLN A 142 -4.55 29.09 -9.88
CA GLN A 142 -5.24 28.88 -8.61
C GLN A 142 -6.06 27.58 -8.68
N ALA A 143 -5.84 26.70 -7.71
CA ALA A 143 -6.54 25.44 -7.56
C ALA A 143 -7.91 25.65 -6.90
N THR A 144 -8.87 24.81 -7.26
CA THR A 144 -10.16 24.71 -6.59
C THR A 144 -10.35 23.28 -6.10
N TRP A 145 -11.36 23.03 -5.26
CA TRP A 145 -11.69 21.66 -4.85
C TRP A 145 -11.97 20.73 -6.05
N LEU A 146 -12.48 21.31 -7.14
CA LEU A 146 -12.82 20.65 -8.39
C LEU A 146 -11.57 20.31 -9.22
N SER A 147 -10.53 21.15 -9.21
CA SER A 147 -9.35 20.99 -10.07
C SER A 147 -8.57 19.71 -9.79
N VAL A 148 -8.67 19.16 -8.58
CA VAL A 148 -8.05 17.89 -8.17
C VAL A 148 -9.06 16.75 -7.98
N SER A 149 -10.24 16.88 -8.57
CA SER A 149 -11.24 15.81 -8.59
C SER A 149 -10.89 14.76 -9.66
N ASN A 150 -11.09 13.47 -9.36
CA ASN A 150 -10.81 12.34 -10.27
C ASN A 150 -9.34 12.07 -10.61
N ILE A 151 -8.38 12.71 -9.96
CA ILE A 151 -6.97 12.53 -10.33
C ILE A 151 -6.30 11.39 -9.58
N ILE A 152 -6.90 10.89 -8.48
CA ILE A 152 -6.26 9.92 -7.58
C ILE A 152 -5.89 8.60 -8.28
N GLN A 153 -6.70 8.15 -9.24
CA GLN A 153 -6.46 6.94 -10.02
C GLN A 153 -5.65 7.17 -11.31
N LEU A 154 -5.28 8.42 -11.62
CA LEU A 154 -4.56 8.74 -12.85
C LEU A 154 -3.05 8.55 -12.67
N GLY A 155 -2.41 8.01 -13.69
CA GLY A 155 -0.96 7.83 -13.73
C GLY A 155 -0.20 9.14 -13.89
N GLY A 156 1.06 9.11 -13.48
CA GLY A 156 1.97 10.24 -13.57
C GLY A 156 1.50 11.46 -12.77
N THR A 157 1.70 12.65 -13.34
CA THR A 157 1.30 13.92 -12.75
C THR A 157 0.43 14.72 -13.72
N VAL A 158 -0.77 15.13 -13.26
CA VAL A 158 -1.71 15.95 -14.06
C VAL A 158 -1.23 17.38 -14.27
N ILE A 159 -0.24 17.82 -13.49
CA ILE A 159 0.38 19.14 -13.62
C ILE A 159 1.64 19.10 -14.49
N GLY A 160 1.98 17.95 -15.08
CA GLY A 160 3.19 17.81 -15.90
C GLY A 160 4.47 17.91 -15.08
N SER A 161 5.61 17.76 -15.76
CA SER A 161 6.95 17.90 -15.19
C SER A 161 7.95 18.04 -16.34
N ALA A 162 8.62 19.18 -16.42
CA ALA A 162 9.63 19.45 -17.44
C ALA A 162 10.98 19.82 -16.81
N ARG A 163 12.07 19.38 -17.48
CA ARG A 163 13.44 19.73 -17.10
C ARG A 163 13.70 21.21 -17.35
N CYS A 164 14.03 21.95 -16.31
CA CYS A 164 14.31 23.39 -16.42
C CYS A 164 15.81 23.69 -16.37
N LYS A 165 16.41 23.99 -17.54
CA LYS A 165 17.80 24.50 -17.56
C LYS A 165 17.88 25.93 -17.01
N ALA A 166 16.87 26.75 -17.25
CA ALA A 166 16.86 28.15 -16.82
C ALA A 166 16.98 28.28 -15.30
N PHE A 167 16.29 27.43 -14.53
CA PHE A 167 16.29 27.46 -13.06
C PHE A 167 17.66 27.13 -12.42
N THR A 168 18.57 26.48 -13.17
CA THR A 168 19.95 26.28 -12.70
C THR A 168 20.73 27.59 -12.61
N THR A 169 20.32 28.62 -13.36
CA THR A 169 20.93 29.95 -13.34
C THR A 169 20.24 30.87 -12.33
N ARG A 170 20.99 31.81 -11.75
CA ARG A 170 20.43 32.79 -10.81
C ARG A 170 19.35 33.68 -11.46
N GLN A 171 19.50 34.03 -12.74
CA GLN A 171 18.47 34.78 -13.50
C GLN A 171 17.16 34.00 -13.66
N GLY A 172 17.23 32.68 -13.87
CA GLY A 172 16.03 31.84 -13.87
C GLY A 172 15.34 31.82 -12.52
N ARG A 173 16.11 31.69 -11.43
CA ARG A 173 15.57 31.76 -10.06
C ARG A 173 14.99 33.13 -9.72
N LEU A 174 15.59 34.22 -10.20
CA LEU A 174 15.07 35.57 -10.04
C LEU A 174 13.70 35.73 -10.71
N ARG A 175 13.53 35.22 -11.94
CA ARG A 175 12.23 35.19 -12.63
C ARG A 175 11.21 34.35 -11.88
N ALA A 176 11.60 33.16 -11.41
CA ALA A 176 10.74 32.31 -10.59
C ALA A 176 10.28 33.01 -9.29
N ALA A 177 11.20 33.68 -8.59
CA ALA A 177 10.88 34.42 -7.37
C ALA A 177 9.89 35.56 -7.66
N ARG A 178 10.11 36.31 -8.74
CA ARG A 178 9.17 37.34 -9.20
C ARG A 178 7.76 36.76 -9.41
N ASN A 179 7.64 35.67 -10.15
CA ASN A 179 6.34 35.06 -10.46
C ASN A 179 5.60 34.59 -9.19
N LEU A 180 6.32 34.04 -8.20
CA LEU A 180 5.73 33.65 -6.91
C LEU A 180 5.25 34.87 -6.11
N VAL A 181 6.06 35.92 -6.06
CA VAL A 181 5.75 37.16 -5.33
C VAL A 181 4.56 37.90 -5.96
N GLU A 182 4.46 37.91 -7.29
CA GLU A 182 3.29 38.47 -8.00
C GLU A 182 1.98 37.78 -7.61
N HIS A 183 2.02 36.49 -7.26
CA HIS A 183 0.87 35.72 -6.79
C HIS A 183 0.75 35.67 -5.24
N GLY A 184 1.65 36.33 -4.51
CA GLY A 184 1.68 36.32 -3.05
C GLY A 184 2.07 34.98 -2.42
N ILE A 185 2.78 34.11 -3.15
CA ILE A 185 3.06 32.74 -2.73
C ILE A 185 4.31 32.69 -1.85
N THR A 186 4.15 32.32 -0.57
CA THR A 186 5.25 32.28 0.43
C THR A 186 5.58 30.89 0.98
N ASN A 187 4.76 29.88 0.68
CA ASN A 187 5.06 28.49 1.00
C ASN A 187 5.24 27.73 -0.30
N LEU A 188 5.95 26.61 -0.31
CA LEU A 188 6.18 25.80 -1.51
C LEU A 188 6.23 24.31 -1.13
N CYS A 189 5.32 23.50 -1.67
CA CYS A 189 5.32 22.05 -1.51
C CYS A 189 5.84 21.38 -2.78
N VAL A 190 7.00 20.73 -2.70
CA VAL A 190 7.70 20.10 -3.83
C VAL A 190 7.51 18.59 -3.81
N ILE A 191 6.94 17.99 -4.85
CA ILE A 191 6.87 16.54 -5.03
C ILE A 191 7.85 16.12 -6.12
N GLY A 192 8.93 15.39 -5.77
CA GLY A 192 9.97 15.07 -6.74
C GLY A 192 11.09 14.18 -6.22
N GLY A 193 12.12 13.99 -7.06
CA GLY A 193 13.34 13.29 -6.69
C GLY A 193 14.28 14.13 -5.81
N ASP A 194 15.42 13.54 -5.44
CA ASP A 194 16.48 14.17 -4.66
C ASP A 194 17.00 15.48 -5.29
N GLY A 195 17.12 15.51 -6.63
CA GLY A 195 17.55 16.70 -7.38
C GLY A 195 16.60 17.89 -7.22
N SER A 196 15.29 17.68 -7.39
CA SER A 196 14.27 18.73 -7.28
C SER A 196 14.19 19.30 -5.88
N LEU A 197 14.26 18.40 -4.90
CA LEU A 197 14.29 18.72 -3.47
C LEU A 197 15.52 19.57 -3.13
N THR A 198 16.70 19.19 -3.60
CA THR A 198 17.92 19.99 -3.42
C THR A 198 17.79 21.38 -4.06
N GLY A 199 17.22 21.46 -5.27
CA GLY A 199 16.96 22.74 -5.94
C GLY A 199 16.02 23.65 -5.15
N ALA A 200 15.04 23.07 -4.46
CA ALA A 200 14.06 23.82 -3.67
C ALA A 200 14.69 24.40 -2.40
N ASP A 201 15.61 23.67 -1.76
CA ASP A 201 16.36 24.17 -0.61
C ASP A 201 17.30 25.32 -0.99
N ILE A 202 18.03 25.17 -2.11
CA ILE A 202 18.90 26.25 -2.64
C ILE A 202 18.06 27.49 -2.93
N PHE A 203 16.90 27.32 -3.56
CA PHE A 203 16.00 28.43 -3.88
C PHE A 203 15.47 29.15 -2.62
N ARG A 204 15.15 28.39 -1.56
CA ARG A 204 14.80 28.94 -0.25
C ARG A 204 15.95 29.69 0.40
N ALA A 205 17.16 29.13 0.39
CA ALA A 205 18.33 29.75 0.98
C ALA A 205 18.71 31.07 0.26
N GLU A 206 18.53 31.12 -1.05
CA GLU A 206 18.80 32.32 -1.85
C GLU A 206 17.65 33.36 -1.81
N TRP A 207 16.49 33.04 -1.23
CA TRP A 207 15.26 33.84 -1.32
C TRP A 207 15.44 35.31 -0.92
N ALA A 208 16.06 35.58 0.22
CA ALA A 208 16.28 36.95 0.70
C ALA A 208 17.13 37.76 -0.30
N GLY A 209 18.21 37.17 -0.82
CA GLY A 209 19.06 37.83 -1.81
C GLY A 209 18.39 38.01 -3.17
N LEU A 210 17.42 37.16 -3.54
CA LEU A 210 16.62 37.32 -4.75
C LEU A 210 15.62 38.47 -4.59
N LEU A 211 14.98 38.61 -3.42
CA LEU A 211 14.08 39.73 -3.15
C LEU A 211 14.82 41.08 -3.13
N ASP A 212 16.02 41.14 -2.56
CA ASP A 212 16.85 42.35 -2.57
C ASP A 212 17.25 42.77 -3.98
N GLU A 213 17.47 41.80 -4.88
CA GLU A 213 17.76 42.03 -6.29
C GLU A 213 16.51 42.55 -7.03
N LEU A 214 15.35 41.91 -6.84
CA LEU A 214 14.08 42.37 -7.40
C LEU A 214 13.68 43.78 -6.94
N LEU A 215 13.97 44.13 -5.68
CA LEU A 215 13.68 45.44 -5.11
C LEU A 215 14.63 46.50 -5.68
N ARG A 216 15.93 46.19 -5.82
CA ARG A 216 16.91 47.08 -6.47
C ARG A 216 16.58 47.35 -7.93
N ASP A 217 16.11 46.33 -8.65
CA ASP A 217 15.72 46.44 -10.06
C ASP A 217 14.35 47.11 -10.26
N GLY A 218 13.66 47.51 -9.17
CA GLY A 218 12.36 48.17 -9.21
C GLY A 218 11.22 47.27 -9.69
N LEU A 219 11.41 45.94 -9.65
CA LEU A 219 10.42 44.96 -10.10
C LEU A 219 9.35 44.66 -9.03
N ILE A 220 9.65 44.91 -7.75
CA ILE A 220 8.73 44.74 -6.62
C ILE A 220 8.80 45.96 -5.69
N SER A 221 7.70 46.26 -4.98
CA SER A 221 7.67 47.31 -3.95
C SER A 221 8.21 46.81 -2.60
N GLU A 222 8.66 47.73 -1.75
CA GLU A 222 9.16 47.41 -0.41
C GLU A 222 8.09 46.74 0.48
N GLU A 223 6.82 47.10 0.30
CA GLU A 223 5.68 46.46 0.99
C GLU A 223 5.51 45.00 0.58
N VAL A 224 5.60 44.72 -0.73
CA VAL A 224 5.48 43.37 -1.28
C VAL A 224 6.68 42.50 -0.88
N ALA A 225 7.89 43.08 -0.86
CA ALA A 225 9.08 42.40 -0.37
C ALA A 225 8.97 42.04 1.12
N LYS A 226 8.44 42.95 1.96
CA LYS A 226 8.19 42.67 3.39
C LYS A 226 7.11 41.61 3.60
N ALA A 227 6.01 41.67 2.84
CA ALA A 227 4.92 40.69 2.92
C ALA A 227 5.39 39.28 2.53
N ASN A 228 6.30 39.18 1.55
CA ASN A 228 6.82 37.91 1.02
C ASN A 228 8.25 37.61 1.48
N GLY A 229 8.71 38.20 2.58
CA GLY A 229 10.10 38.11 3.03
C GLY A 229 10.59 36.71 3.39
N ARG A 230 9.73 35.69 3.30
CA ARG A 230 10.04 34.30 3.63
C ARG A 230 9.50 33.34 2.58
N LEU A 231 10.28 32.29 2.31
CA LEU A 231 9.86 31.11 1.58
C LEU A 231 9.98 29.88 2.49
N ASN A 232 8.85 29.25 2.79
CA ASN A 232 8.84 27.96 3.48
C ASN A 232 8.77 26.85 2.44
N VAL A 233 9.62 25.83 2.58
CA VAL A 233 9.67 24.69 1.65
C VAL A 233 9.39 23.40 2.40
N VAL A 234 8.49 22.59 1.85
CA VAL A 234 8.28 21.20 2.24
C VAL A 234 8.47 20.29 1.03
N GLY A 235 9.18 19.19 1.22
CA GLY A 235 9.44 18.18 0.21
C GLY A 235 8.60 16.91 0.40
N LEU A 236 8.22 16.29 -0.70
CA LEU A 236 7.63 14.96 -0.79
C LEU A 236 8.44 14.16 -1.82
N VAL A 237 8.89 12.97 -1.46
CA VAL A 237 9.76 12.18 -2.33
C VAL A 237 8.95 11.36 -3.31
N GLY A 238 8.88 11.82 -4.56
CA GLY A 238 8.28 11.14 -5.69
C GLY A 238 9.33 10.47 -6.57
N SER A 239 9.58 9.18 -6.33
CA SER A 239 10.55 8.38 -7.08
C SER A 239 10.12 6.91 -7.10
N ILE A 240 10.39 6.21 -8.21
CA ILE A 240 10.20 4.75 -8.27
C ILE A 240 11.39 3.99 -7.66
N ASP A 241 12.57 4.61 -7.66
CA ASP A 241 13.86 3.97 -7.40
C ASP A 241 14.03 3.57 -5.93
N ASN A 242 13.32 4.24 -5.01
CA ASN A 242 13.49 4.13 -3.56
C ASN A 242 14.94 4.40 -3.10
N ASP A 243 15.58 5.38 -3.73
CA ASP A 243 16.98 5.74 -3.55
C ASP A 243 17.21 6.87 -2.52
N PHE A 244 16.14 7.46 -2.01
CA PHE A 244 16.17 8.54 -1.04
C PHE A 244 16.29 8.02 0.40
N CYS A 245 17.38 8.38 1.09
CA CYS A 245 17.64 7.93 2.45
C CYS A 245 16.80 8.72 3.45
N GLY A 246 16.20 8.03 4.43
CA GLY A 246 15.31 8.62 5.44
C GLY A 246 13.82 8.37 5.20
N THR A 247 13.45 7.68 4.12
CA THR A 247 12.10 7.14 3.95
C THR A 247 12.14 5.62 3.79
N ASP A 248 11.18 4.91 4.36
CA ASP A 248 11.05 3.46 4.17
C ASP A 248 10.64 3.11 2.72
N MET A 249 9.85 4.00 2.11
CA MET A 249 9.34 3.86 0.75
C MET A 249 9.11 5.26 0.13
N THR A 250 9.52 5.45 -1.13
CA THR A 250 9.22 6.65 -1.92
C THR A 250 7.91 6.49 -2.69
N ILE A 251 7.24 7.61 -2.99
CA ILE A 251 5.97 7.61 -3.72
C ILE A 251 6.19 7.07 -5.14
N GLY A 252 5.57 5.92 -5.43
CA GLY A 252 5.57 5.26 -6.73
C GLY A 252 6.41 3.99 -6.80
N THR A 253 7.20 3.68 -5.77
CA THR A 253 7.97 2.43 -5.69
C THR A 253 7.07 1.20 -5.66
N ASP A 254 5.99 1.23 -4.89
CA ASP A 254 5.06 0.10 -4.80
C ASP A 254 4.39 -0.19 -6.16
N SER A 255 3.93 0.86 -6.83
CA SER A 255 3.37 0.76 -8.19
C SER A 255 4.38 0.21 -9.20
N ALA A 256 5.65 0.60 -9.12
CA ALA A 256 6.71 0.07 -9.97
C ALA A 256 6.94 -1.44 -9.71
N LEU A 257 6.98 -1.86 -8.45
CA LEU A 257 7.06 -3.27 -8.07
C LEU A 257 5.88 -4.07 -8.61
N HIS A 258 4.66 -3.52 -8.57
CA HIS A 258 3.47 -4.14 -9.16
C HIS A 258 3.63 -4.37 -10.67
N ARG A 259 4.21 -3.40 -11.41
CA ARG A 259 4.47 -3.57 -12.86
C ARG A 259 5.48 -4.69 -13.11
N ILE A 260 6.58 -4.70 -12.36
CA ILE A 260 7.64 -5.70 -12.51
C ILE A 260 7.06 -7.10 -12.24
N MET A 261 6.26 -7.25 -11.19
CA MET A 261 5.66 -8.55 -10.85
C MET A 261 4.65 -9.04 -11.89
N GLU A 262 3.86 -8.15 -12.51
CA GLU A 262 2.96 -8.55 -13.60
C GLU A 262 3.71 -9.07 -14.82
N VAL A 263 4.83 -8.42 -15.18
CA VAL A 263 5.69 -8.88 -16.28
C VAL A 263 6.29 -10.24 -15.94
N ILE A 264 6.80 -10.42 -14.71
CA ILE A 264 7.35 -11.69 -14.24
C ILE A 264 6.30 -12.80 -14.27
N ASP A 265 5.08 -12.54 -13.78
CA ASP A 265 4.00 -13.53 -13.75
C ASP A 265 3.58 -13.92 -15.17
N ALA A 266 3.48 -12.95 -16.08
CA ALA A 266 3.19 -13.21 -17.49
C ALA A 266 4.28 -14.09 -18.14
N ILE A 267 5.55 -13.79 -17.87
CA ILE A 267 6.70 -14.54 -18.39
C ILE A 267 6.79 -15.95 -17.79
N THR A 268 6.47 -16.10 -16.51
CA THR A 268 6.56 -17.38 -15.78
C THR A 268 5.76 -18.48 -16.50
N THR A 269 4.59 -18.15 -17.04
CA THR A 269 3.74 -19.13 -17.76
C THR A 269 4.41 -19.66 -19.02
N THR A 270 4.97 -18.79 -19.88
CA THR A 270 5.69 -19.21 -21.10
C THR A 270 7.00 -19.90 -20.77
N ALA A 271 7.69 -19.47 -19.71
CA ALA A 271 8.97 -20.00 -19.31
C ALA A 271 8.86 -21.46 -18.83
N GLN A 272 7.85 -21.78 -18.03
CA GLN A 272 7.59 -23.14 -17.55
C GLN A 272 7.26 -24.11 -18.70
N SER A 273 6.55 -23.63 -19.73
CA SER A 273 6.22 -24.45 -20.91
C SER A 273 7.46 -24.81 -21.72
N HIS A 274 8.36 -23.86 -21.98
CA HIS A 274 9.51 -24.04 -22.87
C HIS A 274 10.84 -24.34 -22.15
N GLN A 275 10.84 -24.41 -20.82
CA GLN A 275 12.04 -24.58 -20.01
C GLN A 275 13.13 -23.53 -20.28
N ARG A 276 12.75 -22.26 -20.25
CA ARG A 276 13.61 -21.13 -20.61
C ARG A 276 14.23 -20.44 -19.38
N THR A 277 15.36 -19.78 -19.61
CA THR A 277 15.95 -18.82 -18.67
C THR A 277 15.58 -17.42 -19.14
N PHE A 278 15.08 -16.59 -18.24
CA PHE A 278 14.80 -15.19 -18.51
C PHE A 278 15.77 -14.29 -17.75
N VAL A 279 16.29 -13.29 -18.46
CA VAL A 279 17.08 -12.20 -17.90
C VAL A 279 16.20 -10.96 -17.97
N LEU A 280 15.94 -10.36 -16.82
CA LEU A 280 15.04 -9.21 -16.66
C LEU A 280 15.82 -8.02 -16.15
N GLU A 281 15.88 -6.97 -16.95
CA GLU A 281 16.47 -5.68 -16.57
C GLU A 281 15.39 -4.80 -15.93
N VAL A 282 15.70 -4.26 -14.75
CA VAL A 282 14.76 -3.52 -13.89
C VAL A 282 15.34 -2.15 -13.59
N MET A 283 14.49 -1.12 -13.66
CA MET A 283 14.86 0.26 -13.31
C MET A 283 15.26 0.40 -11.83
N GLY A 284 15.91 1.49 -11.47
CA GLY A 284 16.34 1.79 -10.10
C GLY A 284 17.51 2.77 -10.02
N ARG A 285 17.97 3.30 -11.14
CA ARG A 285 19.16 4.13 -11.36
C ARG A 285 20.40 3.49 -10.75
N HIS A 286 20.86 4.02 -9.62
CA HIS A 286 21.99 3.50 -8.86
C HIS A 286 21.54 2.79 -7.57
N CYS A 287 20.28 2.35 -7.54
CA CYS A 287 19.68 1.62 -6.42
C CYS A 287 19.14 0.26 -6.88
N GLY A 288 19.50 -0.80 -6.16
CA GLY A 288 19.04 -2.16 -6.38
C GLY A 288 17.72 -2.51 -5.70
N TYR A 289 17.00 -1.56 -5.08
CA TYR A 289 15.84 -1.87 -4.24
C TYR A 289 14.73 -2.58 -5.02
N LEU A 290 14.37 -2.06 -6.20
CA LEU A 290 13.36 -2.69 -7.07
C LEU A 290 13.78 -4.10 -7.46
N ALA A 291 15.01 -4.29 -7.93
CA ALA A 291 15.54 -5.60 -8.31
C ALA A 291 15.55 -6.58 -7.12
N LEU A 292 15.97 -6.13 -5.93
CA LEU A 292 16.04 -6.94 -4.71
C LEU A 292 14.66 -7.40 -4.23
N VAL A 293 13.70 -6.48 -4.11
CA VAL A 293 12.34 -6.81 -3.69
C VAL A 293 11.65 -7.68 -4.73
N SER A 294 11.81 -7.39 -6.03
CA SER A 294 11.32 -8.25 -7.10
C SER A 294 11.97 -9.63 -7.09
N GLY A 295 13.27 -9.74 -6.75
CA GLY A 295 13.97 -11.02 -6.59
C GLY A 295 13.36 -11.88 -5.49
N LEU A 296 13.06 -11.28 -4.33
CA LEU A 296 12.35 -11.95 -3.23
C LEU A 296 10.91 -12.32 -3.60
N ALA A 297 10.18 -11.41 -4.25
CA ALA A 297 8.77 -11.54 -4.60
C ALA A 297 8.51 -12.42 -5.83
N SER A 298 9.53 -12.73 -6.63
CA SER A 298 9.49 -13.70 -7.75
C SER A 298 10.19 -15.02 -7.43
N GLY A 299 11.10 -15.02 -6.45
CA GLY A 299 11.95 -16.16 -6.15
C GLY A 299 13.04 -16.35 -7.20
N ALA A 300 13.63 -15.25 -7.68
CA ALA A 300 14.69 -15.24 -8.68
C ALA A 300 15.89 -16.09 -8.26
N ASP A 301 16.48 -16.80 -9.23
CA ASP A 301 17.63 -17.68 -9.03
C ASP A 301 18.93 -16.90 -8.86
N TRP A 302 19.01 -15.74 -9.51
CA TRP A 302 20.15 -14.83 -9.42
C TRP A 302 19.72 -13.36 -9.52
N LEU A 303 20.47 -12.49 -8.84
CA LEU A 303 20.18 -11.07 -8.73
C LEU A 303 21.48 -10.27 -8.85
N PHE A 304 21.46 -9.21 -9.65
CA PHE A 304 22.53 -8.21 -9.74
C PHE A 304 22.03 -6.87 -9.21
N ILE A 305 22.70 -6.34 -8.18
CA ILE A 305 22.43 -5.03 -7.58
C ILE A 305 23.73 -4.23 -7.45
N PRO A 306 23.71 -2.90 -7.62
CA PRO A 306 24.89 -2.04 -7.45
C PRO A 306 25.45 -2.08 -6.03
N GLU A 307 24.60 -2.24 -5.01
CA GLU A 307 25.03 -2.23 -3.61
C GLU A 307 25.81 -3.48 -3.19
N SER A 308 25.75 -4.56 -3.97
CA SER A 308 26.53 -5.78 -3.73
C SER A 308 26.99 -6.39 -5.05
N PRO A 309 28.05 -5.83 -5.67
CA PRO A 309 28.61 -6.35 -6.90
C PRO A 309 29.07 -7.80 -6.75
N PRO A 310 28.89 -8.65 -7.79
CA PRO A 310 29.30 -10.05 -7.74
C PRO A 310 30.82 -10.19 -7.62
N GLU A 311 31.28 -11.30 -7.05
CA GLU A 311 32.72 -11.63 -6.95
C GLU A 311 33.29 -12.05 -8.31
N ASP A 312 34.61 -11.99 -8.47
CA ASP A 312 35.27 -12.46 -9.69
C ASP A 312 34.99 -13.96 -9.91
N GLY A 313 34.68 -14.37 -11.15
CA GLY A 313 34.27 -15.73 -11.46
C GLY A 313 32.80 -16.03 -11.17
N TRP A 314 31.97 -15.01 -10.97
CA TRP A 314 30.52 -15.16 -10.81
C TRP A 314 29.85 -15.81 -12.03
N GLU A 315 30.44 -15.71 -13.21
CA GLU A 315 29.95 -16.29 -14.46
C GLU A 315 29.80 -17.81 -14.32
N ASP A 316 30.86 -18.46 -13.83
CA ASP A 316 30.91 -19.91 -13.63
C ASP A 316 30.02 -20.33 -12.48
N LEU A 317 30.06 -19.59 -11.35
CA LEU A 317 29.23 -19.87 -10.17
C LEU A 317 27.74 -19.76 -10.49
N MET A 318 27.35 -18.76 -11.28
CA MET A 318 25.98 -18.60 -11.76
C MET A 318 25.60 -19.77 -12.67
N CYS A 319 26.45 -20.13 -13.63
CA CYS A 319 26.18 -21.25 -14.54
C CYS A 319 26.03 -22.59 -13.81
N GLU A 320 26.89 -22.87 -12.83
CA GLU A 320 26.82 -24.06 -11.97
C GLU A 320 25.50 -24.09 -11.20
N ARG A 321 25.13 -23.00 -10.53
CA ARG A 321 23.90 -22.92 -9.73
C ARG A 321 22.64 -23.08 -10.57
N LEU A 322 22.59 -22.42 -11.72
CA LEU A 322 21.47 -22.56 -12.66
C LEU A 322 21.41 -24.00 -13.21
N GLY A 323 22.57 -24.63 -13.45
CA GLY A 323 22.69 -26.03 -13.82
C GLY A 323 22.13 -26.97 -12.74
N GLU A 324 22.54 -26.81 -11.47
CA GLU A 324 22.03 -27.57 -10.33
C GLU A 324 20.51 -27.41 -10.17
N THR A 325 20.02 -26.19 -10.30
CA THR A 325 18.59 -25.89 -10.10
C THR A 325 17.75 -26.56 -11.18
N ARG A 326 18.26 -26.62 -12.43
CA ARG A 326 17.61 -27.31 -13.54
C ARG A 326 17.72 -28.83 -13.43
N SER A 327 18.88 -29.37 -13.02
CA SER A 327 19.06 -30.82 -12.84
C SER A 327 18.17 -31.37 -11.72
N ARG A 328 17.89 -30.57 -10.69
CA ARG A 328 16.92 -30.87 -9.63
C ARG A 328 15.46 -30.63 -10.04
N GLY A 329 15.18 -30.42 -11.33
CA GLY A 329 13.81 -30.39 -11.87
C GLY A 329 13.18 -29.01 -11.98
N SER A 330 13.90 -27.91 -11.72
CA SER A 330 13.37 -26.58 -12.04
C SER A 330 13.23 -26.41 -13.55
N ARG A 331 12.04 -26.02 -13.98
CA ARG A 331 11.73 -25.73 -15.39
C ARG A 331 11.89 -24.26 -15.74
N LEU A 332 12.19 -23.39 -14.78
CA LEU A 332 12.26 -21.96 -14.98
C LEU A 332 13.46 -21.43 -14.23
N ASN A 333 14.23 -20.57 -14.89
CA ASN A 333 15.25 -19.76 -14.24
C ASN A 333 14.99 -18.28 -14.52
N ILE A 334 14.97 -17.47 -13.47
CA ILE A 334 14.80 -16.02 -13.55
C ILE A 334 16.05 -15.36 -12.99
N ILE A 335 16.67 -14.52 -13.80
CA ILE A 335 17.79 -13.65 -13.44
C ILE A 335 17.28 -12.22 -13.49
N ILE A 336 17.45 -11.46 -12.41
CA ILE A 336 17.06 -10.05 -12.34
C ILE A 336 18.31 -9.19 -12.27
N ILE A 337 18.37 -8.15 -13.09
CA ILE A 337 19.48 -7.20 -13.19
C ILE A 337 18.94 -5.80 -12.93
N ALA A 338 19.48 -5.10 -11.95
CA ALA A 338 19.23 -3.67 -11.80
C ALA A 338 19.94 -2.89 -12.92
N GLU A 339 19.34 -1.82 -13.43
CA GLU A 339 19.95 -1.00 -14.51
C GLU A 339 21.34 -0.44 -14.13
N GLY A 340 21.55 -0.16 -12.84
CA GLY A 340 22.83 0.27 -12.28
C GLY A 340 23.78 -0.86 -11.89
N ALA A 341 23.54 -2.12 -12.30
CA ALA A 341 24.40 -3.24 -11.92
C ALA A 341 25.84 -3.05 -12.41
N ILE A 342 26.80 -3.24 -11.49
CA ILE A 342 28.23 -3.12 -11.74
C ILE A 342 28.98 -4.35 -11.20
N ASP A 343 30.19 -4.59 -11.71
CA ASP A 343 31.16 -5.49 -11.10
C ASP A 343 31.99 -4.79 -10.01
N ARG A 344 32.88 -5.53 -9.32
CA ARG A 344 33.78 -4.96 -8.28
C ARG A 344 34.82 -3.98 -8.84
N ASN A 345 34.99 -3.94 -10.15
CA ASN A 345 35.86 -3.01 -10.86
C ASN A 345 35.13 -1.75 -11.31
N GLY A 346 33.82 -1.65 -11.08
CA GLY A 346 32.97 -0.53 -11.50
C GLY A 346 32.54 -0.61 -12.97
N LYS A 347 32.76 -1.74 -13.66
CA LYS A 347 32.30 -1.97 -15.02
C LYS A 347 30.81 -2.34 -15.00
N PRO A 348 29.98 -1.72 -15.85
CA PRO A 348 28.55 -2.04 -15.91
C PRO A 348 28.31 -3.48 -16.39
N ILE A 349 27.39 -4.18 -15.73
CA ILE A 349 26.93 -5.51 -16.10
C ILE A 349 25.62 -5.37 -16.87
N SER A 350 25.68 -5.51 -18.19
CA SER A 350 24.49 -5.41 -19.05
C SER A 350 23.74 -6.75 -19.15
N SER A 351 22.44 -6.67 -19.43
CA SER A 351 21.60 -7.84 -19.72
C SER A 351 22.11 -8.67 -20.91
N ASN A 352 22.69 -8.01 -21.92
CA ASN A 352 23.35 -8.68 -23.05
C ASN A 352 24.63 -9.41 -22.66
N TYR A 353 25.41 -8.89 -21.70
CA TYR A 353 26.60 -9.58 -21.26
C TYR A 353 26.25 -10.87 -20.50
N VAL A 354 25.30 -10.81 -19.56
CA VAL A 354 24.82 -11.99 -18.80
C VAL A 354 24.23 -13.05 -19.73
N LYS A 355 23.64 -12.65 -20.86
CA LYS A 355 23.22 -13.55 -21.93
C LYS A 355 24.39 -14.29 -22.56
N ASP A 356 25.41 -13.55 -22.99
CA ASP A 356 26.50 -14.09 -23.82
C ASP A 356 27.39 -15.06 -23.05
N VAL A 357 27.50 -14.88 -21.72
CA VAL A 357 28.17 -15.80 -20.79
C VAL A 357 27.66 -17.26 -20.93
N ARG A 358 26.47 -17.49 -21.48
CA ARG A 358 25.87 -18.83 -21.61
C ARG A 358 25.27 -19.15 -22.99
N ALA A 359 25.90 -18.69 -24.07
CA ALA A 359 25.42 -18.83 -25.47
C ALA A 359 25.33 -20.27 -26.06
N ALA A 360 25.05 -21.30 -25.26
CA ALA A 360 24.67 -22.64 -25.74
C ALA A 360 23.22 -22.99 -25.32
N GLY A 361 22.24 -22.62 -26.16
CA GLY A 361 20.94 -23.30 -26.24
C GLY A 361 19.72 -22.67 -25.55
N TRP A 362 19.68 -21.36 -25.29
CA TRP A 362 18.57 -20.73 -24.58
C TRP A 362 17.95 -19.56 -25.36
N GLU A 363 16.63 -19.61 -25.54
CA GLU A 363 15.85 -18.61 -26.27
C GLU A 363 15.31 -17.54 -25.31
N GLN A 364 15.39 -16.26 -25.72
CA GLN A 364 15.17 -15.08 -24.87
C GLN A 364 14.02 -14.18 -25.33
N LYS A 365 13.47 -13.41 -24.36
CA LYS A 365 12.81 -12.12 -24.60
C LYS A 365 13.24 -11.13 -23.51
N VAL A 366 13.76 -9.97 -23.93
CA VAL A 366 14.01 -8.81 -23.07
C VAL A 366 12.70 -8.04 -22.95
N GLY A 367 12.20 -7.88 -21.72
CA GLY A 367 11.00 -7.09 -21.45
C GLY A 367 11.39 -5.68 -21.02
N GLU A 368 11.78 -4.84 -21.98
CA GLU A 368 11.95 -3.41 -21.72
C GLU A 368 10.59 -2.70 -21.74
N GLY A 369 10.32 -1.98 -20.66
CA GLY A 369 9.25 -1.00 -20.58
C GLY A 369 8.00 -1.52 -19.88
N LEU A 370 7.44 -0.67 -19.01
CA LEU A 370 6.02 -0.33 -18.92
C LEU A 370 5.74 0.43 -17.60
N CYS A 371 5.74 1.77 -17.65
CA CYS A 371 5.27 2.62 -16.55
C CYS A 371 4.20 3.59 -17.08
N HIS A 372 2.91 3.26 -17.01
CA HIS A 372 1.87 4.22 -17.44
C HIS A 372 0.55 4.17 -16.63
N HIS A 373 0.39 3.27 -15.65
CA HIS A 373 -0.82 3.21 -14.79
C HIS A 373 -0.44 3.02 -13.32
N PRO A 374 -0.98 3.82 -12.39
CA PRO A 374 -0.77 3.65 -10.96
C PRO A 374 -1.63 2.46 -10.51
N ARG A 375 -1.02 1.49 -9.84
CA ARG A 375 -1.76 0.30 -9.37
C ARG A 375 -1.54 -0.03 -7.90
N GLY A 376 -0.64 0.66 -7.19
CA GLY A 376 -0.43 0.46 -5.76
C GLY A 376 -1.42 1.25 -4.91
N ALA A 377 -2.33 0.56 -4.22
CA ALA A 377 -3.22 1.20 -3.24
C ALA A 377 -2.43 1.80 -2.07
N SER A 378 -1.27 1.21 -1.76
CA SER A 378 -0.31 1.73 -0.79
C SER A 378 0.21 3.10 -1.22
N ASP A 379 0.62 3.29 -2.48
CA ASP A 379 1.06 4.60 -2.99
C ASP A 379 -0.03 5.66 -2.85
N SER A 380 -1.28 5.35 -3.20
CA SER A 380 -2.40 6.31 -3.08
C SER A 380 -2.69 6.71 -1.62
N LEU A 381 -2.66 5.75 -0.69
CA LEU A 381 -2.84 5.99 0.74
C LEU A 381 -1.68 6.83 1.31
N GLN A 382 -0.45 6.37 1.08
CA GLN A 382 0.77 6.98 1.59
C GLN A 382 0.94 8.40 1.06
N SER A 383 0.75 8.61 -0.23
CA SER A 383 0.81 9.93 -0.87
C SER A 383 -0.24 10.88 -0.29
N SER A 384 -1.45 10.38 -0.04
CA SER A 384 -2.51 11.21 0.57
C SER A 384 -2.15 11.62 1.99
N LYS A 385 -1.61 10.69 2.78
CA LYS A 385 -1.15 10.94 4.15
C LYS A 385 0.00 11.93 4.20
N MET A 386 1.04 11.71 3.41
CA MET A 386 2.21 12.60 3.34
C MET A 386 1.82 13.99 2.82
N GLY A 387 0.88 14.07 1.88
CA GLY A 387 0.36 15.34 1.36
C GLY A 387 -0.38 16.16 2.42
N MET A 388 -1.19 15.53 3.28
CA MET A 388 -1.81 16.24 4.41
C MET A 388 -0.77 16.74 5.41
N GLU A 389 0.19 15.88 5.76
CA GLU A 389 1.26 16.23 6.70
C GLU A 389 2.14 17.36 6.16
N ALA A 390 2.35 17.43 4.84
CA ALA A 390 3.09 18.51 4.20
C ALA A 390 2.40 19.87 4.37
N VAL A 391 1.07 19.92 4.27
CA VAL A 391 0.30 21.15 4.55
C VAL A 391 0.44 21.56 6.01
N MET A 392 0.32 20.60 6.93
CA MET A 392 0.50 20.86 8.36
C MET A 392 1.91 21.38 8.68
N ALA A 393 2.94 20.80 8.05
CA ALA A 393 4.33 21.27 8.17
C ALA A 393 4.48 22.73 7.70
N LEU A 394 3.85 23.11 6.59
CA LEU A 394 3.88 24.49 6.10
C LEU A 394 3.10 25.47 6.99
N LEU A 395 1.99 25.03 7.60
CA LEU A 395 1.22 25.87 8.53
C LEU A 395 1.97 26.14 9.84
N GLU A 396 2.70 25.14 10.33
CA GLU A 396 3.50 25.19 11.56
C GLU A 396 4.89 25.81 11.35
N ALA A 397 5.32 26.00 10.09
CA ALA A 397 6.63 26.52 9.76
C ALA A 397 6.87 27.94 10.29
N THR A 398 8.03 28.12 10.92
CA THR A 398 8.56 29.40 11.40
C THR A 398 9.81 29.80 10.59
N PRO A 399 10.28 31.05 10.65
CA PRO A 399 11.47 31.49 9.91
C PRO A 399 12.72 30.63 10.19
N ASP A 400 12.85 30.13 11.42
CA ASP A 400 13.99 29.30 11.86
C ASP A 400 13.83 27.82 11.51
N THR A 401 12.65 27.40 11.04
CA THR A 401 12.37 26.00 10.71
C THR A 401 13.11 25.64 9.42
N PRO A 402 14.02 24.64 9.41
CA PRO A 402 14.69 24.21 8.19
C PRO A 402 13.70 23.61 7.18
N ALA A 403 14.08 23.56 5.91
CA ALA A 403 13.30 22.85 4.90
C ALA A 403 13.20 21.38 5.32
N CYS A 404 12.00 20.84 5.31
CA CYS A 404 11.77 19.46 5.70
C CYS A 404 11.20 18.63 4.56
N VAL A 405 11.56 17.36 4.52
CA VAL A 405 10.89 16.35 3.72
C VAL A 405 9.91 15.59 4.60
N VAL A 406 8.69 15.39 4.13
CA VAL A 406 7.78 14.44 4.75
C VAL A 406 8.12 13.05 4.21
N SER A 407 8.46 12.14 5.10
CA SER A 407 8.82 10.76 4.78
C SER A 407 7.95 9.76 5.54
N LEU A 408 8.13 8.47 5.21
CA LEU A 408 7.46 7.38 5.90
C LEU A 408 8.44 6.63 6.78
N SER A 409 8.01 6.37 8.01
CA SER A 409 8.76 5.61 9.00
C SER A 409 7.79 4.72 9.79
N GLY A 410 7.87 3.40 9.63
CA GLY A 410 6.99 2.46 10.32
C GLY A 410 5.50 2.72 10.06
N ASN A 411 5.13 3.03 8.81
CA ASN A 411 3.80 3.43 8.36
C ASN A 411 3.28 4.75 8.96
N GLN A 412 4.11 5.50 9.68
CA GLN A 412 3.81 6.84 10.18
C GLN A 412 4.49 7.89 9.30
N SER A 413 3.81 9.03 9.12
CA SER A 413 4.39 10.18 8.44
C SER A 413 5.28 10.92 9.43
N VAL A 414 6.54 11.14 9.06
CA VAL A 414 7.52 11.88 9.86
C VAL A 414 8.09 13.03 9.05
N ARG A 415 8.57 14.06 9.72
CA ARG A 415 9.21 15.22 9.09
C ARG A 415 10.70 15.15 9.35
N LEU A 416 11.50 15.14 8.30
CA LEU A 416 12.97 15.06 8.39
C LEU A 416 13.61 16.30 7.76
N PRO A 417 14.74 16.81 8.30
CA PRO A 417 15.50 17.86 7.64
C PRO A 417 15.98 17.42 6.26
N LEU A 418 15.65 18.21 5.24
CA LEU A 418 15.84 17.88 3.84
C LEU A 418 17.31 17.60 3.50
N MET A 419 18.20 18.49 3.95
CA MET A 419 19.62 18.41 3.63
C MET A 419 20.35 17.27 4.35
N GLU A 420 19.86 16.82 5.51
CA GLU A 420 20.39 15.63 6.18
C GLU A 420 20.10 14.38 5.34
N CYS A 421 18.87 14.23 4.84
CA CYS A 421 18.50 13.13 3.95
C CYS A 421 19.31 13.14 2.64
N VAL A 422 19.43 14.30 1.99
CA VAL A 422 20.21 14.45 0.74
C VAL A 422 21.68 14.11 0.96
N GLN A 423 22.27 14.51 2.08
CA GLN A 423 23.66 14.20 2.41
C GLN A 423 23.87 12.69 2.55
N VAL A 424 22.99 12.00 3.29
CA VAL A 424 23.08 10.54 3.43
C VAL A 424 22.93 9.83 2.08
N THR A 425 22.03 10.29 1.21
CA THR A 425 21.90 9.73 -0.16
C THR A 425 23.19 9.91 -0.97
N LYS A 426 23.87 11.06 -0.87
CA LYS A 426 25.17 11.28 -1.52
C LYS A 426 26.27 10.40 -0.92
N ASP A 427 26.23 10.17 0.39
CA ASP A 427 27.19 9.31 1.07
C ASP A 427 27.08 7.85 0.61
N VAL A 428 25.88 7.37 0.25
CA VAL A 428 25.70 6.04 -0.37
C VAL A 428 26.47 5.95 -1.68
N GLN A 429 26.31 6.94 -2.58
CA GLN A 429 27.02 6.94 -3.86
C GLN A 429 28.53 6.98 -3.66
N LYS A 430 29.00 7.84 -2.76
CA LYS A 430 30.41 7.92 -2.38
C LYS A 430 30.94 6.58 -1.85
N ALA A 431 30.17 5.88 -1.02
CA ALA A 431 30.56 4.57 -0.50
C ALA A 431 30.66 3.53 -1.63
N MET A 432 29.75 3.55 -2.61
CA MET A 432 29.82 2.66 -3.78
C MET A 432 31.04 2.97 -4.67
N ASP A 433 31.32 4.25 -4.92
CA ASP A 433 32.47 4.69 -5.74
C ASP A 433 33.81 4.32 -5.07
N GLU A 434 33.88 4.41 -3.75
CA GLU A 434 35.04 4.01 -2.93
C GLU A 434 35.10 2.49 -2.66
N LYS A 435 34.22 1.69 -3.26
CA LYS A 435 34.13 0.22 -3.10
C LYS A 435 33.83 -0.24 -1.66
N ARG A 436 33.23 0.61 -0.84
CA ARG A 436 32.76 0.32 0.53
C ARG A 436 31.31 -0.19 0.49
N PHE A 437 31.08 -1.33 -0.18
CA PHE A 437 29.74 -1.87 -0.47
C PHE A 437 28.92 -2.22 0.78
N ASP A 438 29.53 -2.80 1.81
CA ASP A 438 28.83 -3.11 3.06
C ASP A 438 28.27 -1.84 3.73
N GLU A 439 29.01 -0.73 3.65
CA GLU A 439 28.56 0.55 4.17
C GLU A 439 27.43 1.14 3.31
N ALA A 440 27.49 0.99 1.99
CA ALA A 440 26.40 1.41 1.10
C ALA A 440 25.08 0.70 1.46
N ILE A 441 25.11 -0.61 1.73
CA ILE A 441 23.94 -1.39 2.19
C ILE A 441 23.41 -0.86 3.53
N GLN A 442 24.30 -0.55 4.48
CA GLN A 442 23.89 0.00 5.78
C GLN A 442 23.26 1.40 5.65
N LEU A 443 23.80 2.25 4.78
CA LEU A 443 23.30 3.61 4.54
C LEU A 443 21.93 3.61 3.85
N ARG A 444 21.63 2.63 2.99
CA ARG A 444 20.28 2.39 2.43
C ARG A 444 19.24 2.05 3.51
N GLY A 445 19.69 1.66 4.70
CA GLY A 445 18.85 1.38 5.85
C GLY A 445 18.52 -0.09 6.03
N ARG A 446 18.04 -0.41 7.23
CA ARG A 446 17.83 -1.80 7.70
C ARG A 446 16.80 -2.58 6.90
N SER A 447 15.79 -1.92 6.36
CA SER A 447 14.81 -2.61 5.50
C SER A 447 15.50 -3.23 4.28
N PHE A 448 16.41 -2.49 3.65
CA PHE A 448 17.22 -2.96 2.53
C PHE A 448 18.16 -4.08 2.96
N GLU A 449 18.93 -3.87 4.03
CA GLU A 449 19.85 -4.86 4.59
C GLU A 449 19.15 -6.18 4.92
N ASN A 450 17.96 -6.12 5.53
CA ASN A 450 17.15 -7.29 5.86
C ASN A 450 16.67 -8.04 4.62
N ASN A 451 16.23 -7.30 3.59
CA ASN A 451 15.85 -7.91 2.32
C ASN A 451 17.05 -8.63 1.70
N TRP A 452 18.23 -8.01 1.73
CA TRP A 452 19.45 -8.57 1.19
C TRP A 452 19.88 -9.84 1.94
N ASN A 453 19.86 -9.80 3.28
CA ASN A 453 20.19 -10.95 4.11
C ASN A 453 19.21 -12.13 3.90
N ILE A 454 17.91 -11.85 3.79
CA ILE A 454 16.90 -12.89 3.49
C ILE A 454 17.09 -13.45 2.09
N TYR A 455 17.40 -12.61 1.10
CA TYR A 455 17.69 -13.07 -0.25
C TYR A 455 18.91 -14.00 -0.28
N LYS A 456 20.01 -13.62 0.40
CA LYS A 456 21.20 -14.48 0.54
C LYS A 456 20.85 -15.83 1.17
N LEU A 457 20.08 -15.84 2.25
CA LEU A 457 19.64 -17.08 2.90
C LEU A 457 18.83 -17.98 1.96
N LEU A 458 17.90 -17.43 1.18
CA LEU A 458 17.02 -18.21 0.32
C LEU A 458 17.66 -18.64 -1.01
N ALA A 459 18.59 -17.84 -1.54
CA ALA A 459 19.19 -18.04 -2.86
C ALA A 459 20.56 -18.75 -2.81
N HIS A 460 21.35 -18.55 -1.76
CA HIS A 460 22.74 -19.03 -1.67
C HIS A 460 22.93 -20.22 -0.74
N GLN A 461 22.02 -20.45 0.22
CA GLN A 461 22.23 -21.50 1.22
C GLN A 461 21.85 -22.87 0.68
N LYS A 462 22.81 -23.80 0.67
CA LYS A 462 22.57 -25.21 0.34
C LYS A 462 21.78 -25.89 1.47
N PRO A 463 20.96 -26.91 1.17
CA PRO A 463 20.32 -27.73 2.21
C PRO A 463 21.36 -28.25 3.22
N ALA A 464 20.98 -28.34 4.50
CA ALA A 464 21.88 -28.86 5.53
C ALA A 464 22.32 -30.30 5.18
N GLN A 465 23.61 -30.58 5.34
CA GLN A 465 24.15 -31.94 5.12
C GLN A 465 23.74 -32.89 6.26
N GLU A 466 23.55 -32.37 7.47
CA GLU A 466 23.10 -33.11 8.63
C GLU A 466 21.64 -32.78 8.97
N LYS A 467 20.85 -33.82 9.25
CA LYS A 467 19.49 -33.65 9.75
C LYS A 467 19.53 -33.31 11.23
N SER A 468 18.82 -32.26 11.60
CA SER A 468 18.54 -31.92 12.99
C SER A 468 17.54 -32.94 13.59
N PRO A 469 17.48 -33.07 14.93
CA PRO A 469 16.49 -33.92 15.58
C PRO A 469 15.07 -33.32 15.59
N PHE A 470 14.89 -32.11 15.05
CA PHE A 470 13.63 -31.37 15.18
C PHE A 470 12.71 -31.59 13.99
N SER A 471 11.41 -31.60 14.30
CA SER A 471 10.34 -31.67 13.30
C SER A 471 9.36 -30.50 13.46
N LEU A 472 8.94 -29.96 12.31
CA LEU A 472 8.06 -28.80 12.20
C LEU A 472 6.84 -29.16 11.37
N ALA A 473 5.64 -28.90 11.87
CA ALA A 473 4.41 -28.97 11.09
C ALA A 473 3.93 -27.57 10.69
N ILE A 474 3.52 -27.42 9.43
CA ILE A 474 3.00 -26.17 8.85
C ILE A 474 1.57 -26.40 8.37
N LEU A 475 0.64 -25.52 8.74
CA LEU A 475 -0.76 -25.62 8.36
C LEU A 475 -1.43 -24.26 8.16
N ASN A 476 -2.46 -24.22 7.31
CA ASN A 476 -3.21 -23.00 7.03
C ASN A 476 -4.62 -23.05 7.65
N VAL A 477 -5.04 -22.00 8.36
CA VAL A 477 -6.32 -21.94 9.08
C VAL A 477 -7.08 -20.65 8.76
N GLY A 478 -8.39 -20.74 8.60
CA GLY A 478 -9.26 -19.59 8.34
C GLY A 478 -9.70 -19.50 6.88
N ALA A 479 -9.95 -18.28 6.43
CA ALA A 479 -10.25 -17.99 5.03
C ALA A 479 -8.94 -17.89 4.22
N PRO A 480 -8.93 -18.27 2.93
CA PRO A 480 -7.76 -18.10 2.09
C PRO A 480 -7.41 -16.61 1.96
N ALA A 481 -6.12 -16.31 2.08
CA ALA A 481 -5.57 -14.98 1.90
C ALA A 481 -4.33 -15.04 1.00
N ALA A 482 -4.16 -14.03 0.15
CA ALA A 482 -2.99 -13.94 -0.72
C ALA A 482 -1.71 -13.79 0.14
N GLY A 483 -0.63 -14.47 -0.26
CA GLY A 483 0.64 -14.46 0.50
C GLY A 483 0.83 -15.64 1.47
N MET A 484 -0.22 -16.40 1.81
CA MET A 484 -0.10 -17.64 2.61
C MET A 484 0.92 -18.62 2.00
N ASN A 485 0.84 -18.82 0.68
CA ASN A 485 1.75 -19.73 -0.04
C ASN A 485 3.21 -19.25 -0.02
N ALA A 486 3.45 -17.93 0.00
CA ALA A 486 4.79 -17.35 0.11
C ALA A 486 5.39 -17.59 1.51
N ALA A 487 4.57 -17.45 2.55
CA ALA A 487 4.96 -17.79 3.92
C ALA A 487 5.26 -19.28 4.08
N VAL A 488 4.42 -20.18 3.56
CA VAL A 488 4.69 -21.63 3.57
C VAL A 488 6.00 -21.95 2.85
N ARG A 489 6.17 -21.43 1.62
CA ARG A 489 7.37 -21.71 0.80
C ARG A 489 8.66 -21.31 1.52
N SER A 490 8.70 -20.10 2.07
CA SER A 490 9.88 -19.59 2.76
C SER A 490 10.17 -20.35 4.04
N ALA A 491 9.13 -20.68 4.82
CA ALA A 491 9.26 -21.50 6.03
C ALA A 491 9.80 -22.91 5.73
N VAL A 492 9.27 -23.60 4.71
CA VAL A 492 9.75 -24.93 4.30
C VAL A 492 11.22 -24.88 3.90
N ARG A 493 11.61 -23.93 3.04
CA ARG A 493 13.00 -23.83 2.55
C ARG A 493 13.99 -23.57 3.67
N ILE A 494 13.70 -22.60 4.56
CA ILE A 494 14.60 -22.29 5.68
C ILE A 494 14.66 -23.43 6.69
N SER A 495 13.55 -24.13 6.92
CA SER A 495 13.55 -25.30 7.80
C SER A 495 14.46 -26.41 7.28
N ILE A 496 14.42 -26.67 5.97
CA ILE A 496 15.32 -27.63 5.30
C ILE A 496 16.79 -27.15 5.36
N CYS A 497 17.04 -25.86 5.17
CA CYS A 497 18.39 -25.28 5.35
C CYS A 497 18.92 -25.42 6.78
N ARG A 498 18.04 -25.51 7.78
CA ARG A 498 18.40 -25.78 9.19
C ARG A 498 18.46 -27.28 9.52
N GLY A 499 18.12 -28.15 8.57
CA GLY A 499 18.11 -29.61 8.75
C GLY A 499 16.86 -30.14 9.46
N HIS A 500 15.81 -29.34 9.63
CA HIS A 500 14.55 -29.78 10.26
C HIS A 500 13.76 -30.68 9.33
N THR A 501 13.04 -31.66 9.90
CA THR A 501 12.06 -32.44 9.15
C THR A 501 10.76 -31.64 9.07
N VAL A 502 10.23 -31.42 7.86
CA VAL A 502 9.08 -30.52 7.65
C VAL A 502 7.87 -31.30 7.19
N TYR A 503 6.77 -31.12 7.90
CA TYR A 503 5.47 -31.68 7.60
C TYR A 503 4.51 -30.59 7.15
N ALA A 504 3.86 -30.79 6.01
CA ALA A 504 2.74 -29.99 5.56
C ALA A 504 1.43 -30.71 5.92
N VAL A 505 0.53 -29.98 6.57
CA VAL A 505 -0.78 -30.50 6.97
C VAL A 505 -1.84 -29.89 6.06
N SER A 506 -2.64 -30.76 5.45
CA SER A 506 -3.76 -30.32 4.61
C SER A 506 -4.95 -29.86 5.47
N ASP A 507 -5.76 -28.93 4.97
CA ASP A 507 -7.07 -28.57 5.56
C ASP A 507 -7.05 -28.16 7.05
N GLY A 508 -5.95 -27.56 7.51
CA GLY A 508 -5.83 -26.98 8.84
C GLY A 508 -5.89 -28.00 9.98
N PHE A 509 -6.50 -27.61 11.11
CA PHE A 509 -6.59 -28.48 12.29
C PHE A 509 -7.43 -29.74 12.07
N GLU A 510 -8.41 -29.69 11.16
CA GLU A 510 -9.22 -30.86 10.82
C GLU A 510 -8.38 -31.93 10.10
N GLY A 511 -7.54 -31.54 9.15
CA GLY A 511 -6.64 -32.48 8.51
C GLY A 511 -5.53 -32.96 9.44
N LEU A 512 -5.07 -32.12 10.38
CA LEU A 512 -4.19 -32.56 11.47
C LEU A 512 -4.82 -33.68 12.30
N ALA A 513 -6.09 -33.53 12.68
CA ALA A 513 -6.82 -34.56 13.42
C ALA A 513 -7.07 -35.83 12.60
N LYS A 514 -7.23 -35.71 11.28
CA LYS A 514 -7.41 -36.86 10.37
C LYS A 514 -6.10 -37.54 9.96
N GLY A 515 -4.95 -37.02 10.36
CA GLY A 515 -3.64 -37.54 9.97
C GLY A 515 -3.26 -37.25 8.51
N GLN A 516 -3.83 -36.20 7.90
CA GLN A 516 -3.49 -35.73 6.55
C GLN A 516 -2.18 -34.92 6.56
N ILE A 517 -1.10 -35.59 6.96
CA ILE A 517 0.22 -35.00 7.15
C ILE A 517 1.17 -35.60 6.12
N ARG A 518 1.90 -34.74 5.40
CA ARG A 518 2.87 -35.16 4.38
C ARG A 518 4.22 -34.50 4.63
N GLU A 519 5.30 -35.27 4.60
CA GLU A 519 6.65 -34.70 4.58
C GLU A 519 6.85 -33.92 3.27
N VAL A 520 7.42 -32.72 3.35
CA VAL A 520 7.64 -31.85 2.19
C VAL A 520 9.11 -31.57 1.96
N GLY A 521 9.52 -31.70 0.70
CA GLY A 521 10.86 -31.38 0.23
C GLY A 521 10.97 -29.97 -0.37
N TRP A 522 12.19 -29.61 -0.73
CA TRP A 522 12.52 -28.29 -1.30
C TRP A 522 11.71 -27.95 -2.57
N HIS A 523 11.45 -28.95 -3.40
CA HIS A 523 10.80 -28.78 -4.71
C HIS A 523 9.27 -28.78 -4.63
N ASP A 524 8.68 -29.32 -3.56
CA ASP A 524 7.22 -29.41 -3.43
C ASP A 524 6.55 -28.02 -3.35
N VAL A 525 7.30 -27.03 -2.86
CA VAL A 525 6.86 -25.63 -2.73
C VAL A 525 7.34 -24.73 -3.89
N ALA A 526 7.90 -25.31 -4.95
CA ALA A 526 8.32 -24.56 -6.12
C ALA A 526 7.12 -23.92 -6.84
N GLY A 527 7.24 -22.64 -7.22
CA GLY A 527 6.17 -21.91 -7.92
C GLY A 527 4.98 -21.48 -7.04
N TRP A 528 5.01 -21.71 -5.73
CA TRP A 528 3.93 -21.33 -4.81
C TRP A 528 3.85 -19.82 -4.56
N LEU A 529 4.98 -19.12 -4.73
CA LEU A 529 5.17 -17.72 -4.37
C LEU A 529 4.16 -16.77 -5.04
N GLY A 530 3.89 -16.96 -6.34
CA GLY A 530 2.97 -16.13 -7.12
C GLY A 530 1.53 -16.65 -7.16
N ARG A 531 1.21 -17.73 -6.44
CA ARG A 531 -0.15 -18.29 -6.44
C ARG A 531 -0.97 -17.72 -5.29
N GLY A 532 -2.19 -17.27 -5.62
CA GLY A 532 -3.22 -16.96 -4.65
C GLY A 532 -3.79 -18.19 -3.95
N GLY A 533 -4.73 -17.97 -3.03
CA GLY A 533 -5.39 -19.04 -2.27
C GLY A 533 -4.46 -19.79 -1.32
N SER A 534 -4.83 -21.02 -0.97
CA SER A 534 -4.06 -21.92 -0.09
C SER A 534 -3.78 -23.25 -0.78
N MET A 535 -2.51 -23.53 -1.08
CA MET A 535 -2.09 -24.81 -1.67
C MET A 535 -2.19 -26.00 -0.70
N LEU A 536 -2.17 -25.73 0.62
CA LEU A 536 -2.41 -26.73 1.66
C LEU A 536 -3.91 -26.99 1.91
N GLY A 537 -4.80 -26.23 1.28
CA GLY A 537 -6.18 -26.13 1.75
C GLY A 537 -6.26 -25.35 3.06
N THR A 538 -7.45 -24.91 3.43
CA THR A 538 -7.67 -24.20 4.69
C THR A 538 -9.12 -24.30 5.12
N LYS A 539 -9.34 -24.40 6.43
CA LYS A 539 -10.65 -24.50 7.05
C LYS A 539 -10.69 -23.65 8.32
N ARG A 540 -11.90 -23.32 8.76
CA ARG A 540 -12.17 -22.53 9.98
C ARG A 540 -12.36 -23.39 11.24
N THR A 541 -12.08 -24.69 11.15
CA THR A 541 -12.27 -25.65 12.24
C THR A 541 -11.30 -25.39 13.39
N LEU A 542 -11.80 -25.30 14.62
CA LEU A 542 -10.99 -25.03 15.83
C LEU A 542 -10.56 -26.33 16.55
N PRO A 543 -9.37 -26.35 17.20
CA PRO A 543 -8.84 -27.54 17.88
C PRO A 543 -9.72 -28.13 18.98
N LYS A 544 -10.51 -27.32 19.69
CA LYS A 544 -11.41 -27.80 20.76
C LYS A 544 -12.32 -28.97 20.34
N THR A 545 -12.70 -29.03 19.07
CA THR A 545 -13.58 -30.08 18.54
C THR A 545 -12.87 -31.42 18.27
N CYS A 546 -11.55 -31.43 18.18
CA CYS A 546 -10.76 -32.59 17.76
C CYS A 546 -9.42 -32.75 18.51
N MET A 547 -9.33 -32.23 19.74
CA MET A 547 -8.10 -32.12 20.52
C MET A 547 -7.36 -33.45 20.70
N GLU A 548 -8.07 -34.51 21.10
CA GLU A 548 -7.47 -35.83 21.36
C GLU A 548 -6.75 -36.39 20.12
N LYS A 549 -7.39 -36.28 18.96
CA LYS A 549 -6.83 -36.75 17.68
C LYS A 549 -5.64 -35.90 17.23
N ILE A 550 -5.67 -34.59 17.50
CA ILE A 550 -4.52 -33.70 17.25
C ILE A 550 -3.34 -34.17 18.08
N VAL A 551 -3.54 -34.39 19.38
CA VAL A 551 -2.50 -34.86 20.31
C VAL A 551 -1.94 -36.21 19.89
N GLU A 552 -2.80 -37.15 19.49
CA GLU A 552 -2.38 -38.46 18.96
C GLU A 552 -1.45 -38.32 17.75
N ASN A 553 -1.80 -37.47 16.78
CA ASN A 553 -0.99 -37.26 15.59
C ASN A 553 0.29 -36.46 15.88
N VAL A 554 0.25 -35.48 16.78
CA VAL A 554 1.46 -34.77 17.26
C VAL A 554 2.47 -35.76 17.85
N ARG A 555 1.99 -36.72 18.65
CA ARG A 555 2.83 -37.80 19.19
C ARG A 555 3.33 -38.74 18.09
N LYS A 556 2.44 -39.20 17.20
CA LYS A 556 2.74 -40.17 16.14
C LYS A 556 3.81 -39.69 15.16
N PHE A 557 3.74 -38.41 14.76
CA PHE A 557 4.70 -37.79 13.85
C PHE A 557 5.83 -37.06 14.58
N ASN A 558 5.90 -37.19 15.92
CA ASN A 558 6.88 -36.56 16.79
C ASN A 558 7.04 -35.05 16.50
N ILE A 559 5.92 -34.32 16.32
CA ILE A 559 5.92 -32.89 15.96
C ILE A 559 6.40 -32.07 17.16
N GLN A 560 7.49 -31.30 16.99
CA GLN A 560 8.09 -30.50 18.07
C GLN A 560 7.84 -29.00 17.93
N ALA A 561 7.40 -28.58 16.76
CA ALA A 561 7.07 -27.20 16.45
C ALA A 561 5.86 -27.12 15.50
N LEU A 562 5.01 -26.13 15.70
CA LEU A 562 3.79 -25.89 14.92
C LEU A 562 3.75 -24.46 14.39
N LEU A 563 3.81 -24.30 13.07
CA LEU A 563 3.63 -23.03 12.38
C LEU A 563 2.21 -22.97 11.78
N VAL A 564 1.40 -22.04 12.27
CA VAL A 564 0.02 -21.86 11.81
C VAL A 564 -0.07 -20.55 11.04
N ILE A 565 -0.51 -20.60 9.79
CA ILE A 565 -0.66 -19.41 8.94
C ILE A 565 -2.16 -19.17 8.74
N GLY A 566 -2.67 -18.02 9.16
CA GLY A 566 -4.11 -17.82 9.11
C GLY A 566 -4.66 -16.61 9.84
N GLY A 567 -6.00 -16.50 9.80
CA GLY A 567 -6.74 -15.37 10.36
C GLY A 567 -6.98 -15.49 11.86
N PHE A 568 -8.11 -14.96 12.32
CA PHE A 568 -8.49 -15.00 13.73
C PHE A 568 -8.64 -16.44 14.26
N GLU A 569 -9.15 -17.37 13.43
CA GLU A 569 -9.25 -18.79 13.81
C GLU A 569 -7.87 -19.46 14.01
N ALA A 570 -6.81 -18.99 13.35
CA ALA A 570 -5.47 -19.47 13.59
C ALA A 570 -4.96 -19.03 14.97
N TYR A 571 -5.15 -17.75 15.28
CA TYR A 571 -4.82 -17.17 16.59
C TYR A 571 -5.59 -17.86 17.71
N GLU A 572 -6.92 -17.96 17.58
CA GLU A 572 -7.76 -18.62 18.56
C GLU A 572 -7.42 -20.11 18.69
N GLY A 573 -7.15 -20.80 17.58
CA GLY A 573 -6.76 -22.20 17.60
C GLY A 573 -5.47 -22.45 18.37
N VAL A 574 -4.43 -21.64 18.14
CA VAL A 574 -3.17 -21.76 18.91
C VAL A 574 -3.39 -21.40 20.38
N LEU A 575 -4.21 -20.40 20.70
CA LEU A 575 -4.56 -20.09 22.07
C LEU A 575 -5.22 -21.29 22.77
N GLN A 576 -6.15 -21.99 22.10
CA GLN A 576 -6.78 -23.20 22.64
C GLN A 576 -5.77 -24.34 22.86
N LEU A 577 -4.78 -24.50 21.97
CA LEU A 577 -3.71 -25.50 22.16
C LEU A 577 -2.82 -25.16 23.36
N VAL A 578 -2.52 -23.87 23.57
CA VAL A 578 -1.73 -23.40 24.71
C VAL A 578 -2.47 -23.61 26.03
N GLU A 579 -3.77 -23.30 26.07
CA GLU A 579 -4.62 -23.55 27.26
C GLU A 579 -4.71 -25.05 27.60
N ALA A 580 -4.64 -25.92 26.59
CA ALA A 580 -4.67 -27.37 26.75
C ALA A 580 -3.32 -27.99 27.19
N ARG A 581 -2.23 -27.22 27.27
CA ARG A 581 -0.91 -27.72 27.72
C ARG A 581 -0.94 -28.33 29.12
N GLY A 582 -1.81 -27.84 30.01
CA GLY A 582 -1.98 -28.40 31.35
C GLY A 582 -2.60 -29.80 31.38
N GLN A 583 -3.28 -30.20 30.30
CA GLN A 583 -3.94 -31.50 30.15
C GLN A 583 -3.13 -32.47 29.27
N TYR A 584 -2.38 -31.95 28.30
CA TYR A 584 -1.63 -32.74 27.33
C TYR A 584 -0.18 -32.24 27.22
N GLU A 585 0.77 -33.03 27.75
CA GLU A 585 2.20 -32.70 27.68
C GLU A 585 2.73 -32.69 26.24
N GLU A 586 2.07 -33.38 25.30
CA GLU A 586 2.39 -33.36 23.87
C GLU A 586 2.24 -31.97 23.25
N LEU A 587 1.44 -31.09 23.86
CA LEU A 587 1.24 -29.72 23.37
C LEU A 587 2.28 -28.73 23.92
N CYS A 588 3.21 -29.20 24.75
CA CYS A 588 4.37 -28.41 25.22
C CYS A 588 5.44 -28.26 24.13
N ILE A 589 4.99 -27.87 22.93
CA ILE A 589 5.79 -27.62 21.73
C ILE A 589 5.86 -26.13 21.42
N ILE A 590 6.80 -25.73 20.55
CA ILE A 590 6.91 -24.35 20.08
C ILE A 590 5.80 -24.07 19.07
N MET A 591 5.06 -22.97 19.24
CA MET A 591 3.98 -22.58 18.33
C MET A 591 4.20 -21.16 17.82
N CYS A 592 3.96 -20.94 16.52
CA CYS A 592 4.03 -19.62 15.93
C CYS A 592 2.83 -19.39 15.01
N VAL A 593 2.17 -18.25 15.13
CA VAL A 593 1.08 -17.83 14.24
C VAL A 593 1.58 -16.73 13.32
N ILE A 594 1.47 -16.93 12.01
CA ILE A 594 1.61 -15.88 10.99
C ILE A 594 0.21 -15.39 10.62
N PRO A 595 -0.15 -14.14 10.97
CA PRO A 595 -1.44 -13.56 10.61
C PRO A 595 -1.65 -13.47 9.10
N ALA A 596 -2.72 -14.06 8.60
CA ALA A 596 -3.10 -14.08 7.19
C ALA A 596 -4.62 -14.01 7.04
N THR A 597 -5.12 -12.84 6.66
CA THR A 597 -6.54 -12.52 6.47
C THR A 597 -6.67 -11.22 5.67
N ILE A 598 -7.72 -11.10 4.86
CA ILE A 598 -8.03 -9.85 4.15
C ILE A 598 -8.53 -8.75 5.10
N SER A 599 -9.08 -9.13 6.25
CA SER A 599 -9.75 -8.23 7.19
C SER A 599 -8.79 -7.44 8.07
N ASN A 600 -7.53 -7.87 8.18
CA ASN A 600 -6.55 -7.32 9.12
C ASN A 600 -7.05 -7.25 10.58
N ASN A 601 -7.71 -8.31 11.03
CA ASN A 601 -8.38 -8.37 12.34
C ASN A 601 -7.66 -9.27 13.36
N VAL A 602 -6.39 -9.63 13.11
CA VAL A 602 -5.62 -10.49 14.02
C VAL A 602 -4.80 -9.62 14.99
N PRO A 603 -4.89 -9.85 16.32
CA PRO A 603 -4.13 -9.09 17.30
C PRO A 603 -2.62 -9.27 17.16
N GLY A 604 -1.86 -8.23 17.53
CA GLY A 604 -0.40 -8.30 17.65
C GLY A 604 0.39 -7.95 16.38
N THR A 605 -0.29 -7.64 15.28
CA THR A 605 0.30 -7.15 14.03
C THR A 605 -0.47 -5.93 13.50
N ASP A 606 0.23 -5.02 12.84
CA ASP A 606 -0.35 -3.89 12.10
C ASP A 606 -0.91 -4.34 10.74
N PHE A 607 -0.33 -5.39 10.16
CA PHE A 607 -0.74 -5.98 8.88
C PHE A 607 -0.78 -7.50 8.94
N SER A 608 -1.85 -8.07 8.42
CA SER A 608 -1.95 -9.49 8.07
C SER A 608 -1.65 -9.72 6.60
N LEU A 609 -1.13 -10.90 6.27
CA LEU A 609 -0.96 -11.32 4.88
C LEU A 609 -2.30 -11.35 4.15
N GLY A 610 -2.31 -10.80 2.94
CA GLY A 610 -3.47 -10.70 2.06
C GLY A 610 -4.28 -9.43 2.22
N SER A 611 -3.98 -8.60 3.24
CA SER A 611 -4.67 -7.33 3.47
C SER A 611 -4.36 -6.32 2.36
N ASP A 612 -3.10 -6.20 1.94
CA ASP A 612 -2.69 -5.31 0.84
C ASP A 612 -3.28 -5.79 -0.50
N THR A 613 -3.22 -7.10 -0.79
CA THR A 613 -3.87 -7.66 -1.97
C THR A 613 -5.38 -7.38 -2.01
N ALA A 614 -6.04 -7.46 -0.86
CA ALA A 614 -7.47 -7.18 -0.77
C ALA A 614 -7.82 -5.72 -1.01
N VAL A 615 -7.04 -4.79 -0.43
CA VAL A 615 -7.22 -3.35 -0.65
C VAL A 615 -7.03 -3.03 -2.14
N ASN A 616 -6.01 -3.58 -2.79
CA ASN A 616 -5.75 -3.38 -4.21
C ASN A 616 -6.90 -3.92 -5.09
N ALA A 617 -7.40 -5.12 -4.80
CA ALA A 617 -8.54 -5.71 -5.52
C ALA A 617 -9.83 -4.87 -5.35
N ALA A 618 -10.07 -4.36 -4.14
CA ALA A 618 -11.20 -3.49 -3.85
C ALA A 618 -11.06 -2.11 -4.53
N MET A 619 -9.86 -1.54 -4.52
CA MET A 619 -9.53 -0.27 -5.19
C MET A 619 -9.77 -0.38 -6.70
N GLU A 620 -9.21 -1.41 -7.37
CA GLU A 620 -9.38 -1.61 -8.81
C GLU A 620 -10.86 -1.77 -9.19
N SER A 621 -11.62 -2.50 -8.37
CA SER A 621 -13.06 -2.65 -8.56
C SER A 621 -13.79 -1.31 -8.43
N CYS A 622 -13.46 -0.50 -7.43
CA CYS A 622 -14.02 0.83 -7.23
C CYS A 622 -13.66 1.79 -8.37
N ASP A 623 -12.45 1.72 -8.91
CA ASP A 623 -12.04 2.59 -10.02
C ASP A 623 -12.79 2.25 -11.31
N ARG A 624 -13.02 0.96 -11.59
CA ARG A 624 -13.90 0.53 -12.70
C ARG A 624 -15.33 1.01 -12.50
N ILE A 625 -15.85 0.97 -11.26
CA ILE A 625 -17.17 1.49 -10.91
C ILE A 625 -17.24 3.01 -11.12
N LYS A 626 -16.24 3.78 -10.67
CA LYS A 626 -16.16 5.23 -10.92
C LYS A 626 -16.07 5.57 -12.39
N GLN A 627 -15.36 4.76 -13.18
CA GLN A 627 -15.28 4.96 -14.62
C GLN A 627 -16.67 4.79 -15.26
N SER A 628 -17.43 3.76 -14.85
CA SER A 628 -18.83 3.60 -15.24
C SER A 628 -19.69 4.79 -14.80
N ALA A 629 -19.51 5.26 -13.56
CA ALA A 629 -20.18 6.46 -13.05
C ALA A 629 -19.90 7.70 -13.89
N SER A 630 -18.66 7.86 -14.38
CA SER A 630 -18.24 9.02 -15.18
C SER A 630 -18.90 9.04 -16.57
N GLY A 631 -19.32 7.89 -17.09
CA GLY A 631 -20.07 7.78 -18.36
C GLY A 631 -21.55 8.15 -18.23
N THR A 632 -22.08 8.31 -17.02
CA THR A 632 -23.50 8.61 -16.75
C THR A 632 -23.65 9.83 -15.85
N LYS A 633 -24.54 10.76 -16.16
CA LYS A 633 -24.71 11.97 -15.34
C LYS A 633 -25.30 11.62 -13.96
N ARG A 634 -24.68 12.15 -12.89
CA ARG A 634 -25.17 12.21 -11.50
C ARG A 634 -25.51 10.85 -10.89
N ARG A 635 -24.48 10.06 -10.57
CA ARG A 635 -24.64 8.73 -9.96
C ARG A 635 -23.83 8.53 -8.68
N VAL A 636 -24.48 7.93 -7.68
CA VAL A 636 -23.86 7.47 -6.42
C VAL A 636 -23.78 5.95 -6.42
N PHE A 637 -22.61 5.41 -6.05
CA PHE A 637 -22.44 3.99 -5.82
C PHE A 637 -22.24 3.71 -4.33
N ILE A 638 -23.02 2.77 -3.81
CA ILE A 638 -22.83 2.18 -2.49
C ILE A 638 -22.13 0.84 -2.70
N VAL A 639 -20.90 0.76 -2.23
CA VAL A 639 -20.01 -0.39 -2.41
C VAL A 639 -19.85 -1.12 -1.09
N GLU A 640 -20.31 -2.37 -1.04
CA GLU A 640 -20.11 -3.24 0.10
C GLU A 640 -18.74 -3.93 0.02
N THR A 641 -17.99 -3.83 1.11
CA THR A 641 -16.67 -4.41 1.32
C THR A 641 -16.74 -5.47 2.42
N MET A 642 -15.89 -6.49 2.31
CA MET A 642 -15.73 -7.51 3.35
C MET A 642 -14.95 -6.93 4.54
N GLY A 643 -14.77 -7.74 5.58
CA GLY A 643 -13.97 -7.35 6.74
C GLY A 643 -14.45 -7.95 8.06
N GLY A 644 -15.56 -8.68 8.07
CA GLY A 644 -16.27 -8.99 9.30
C GLY A 644 -16.66 -7.69 9.98
N TYR A 645 -16.41 -7.61 11.29
CA TYR A 645 -16.57 -6.36 12.05
C TYR A 645 -15.39 -5.40 11.91
N CYS A 646 -14.33 -5.76 11.17
CA CYS A 646 -13.15 -4.92 11.00
C CYS A 646 -13.32 -3.98 9.80
N GLY A 647 -13.34 -2.67 10.05
CA GLY A 647 -13.48 -1.61 9.07
C GLY A 647 -12.20 -1.26 8.30
N TYR A 648 -11.09 -1.96 8.52
CA TYR A 648 -9.79 -1.66 7.91
C TYR A 648 -9.88 -1.58 6.39
N LEU A 649 -10.43 -2.64 5.76
CA LEU A 649 -10.52 -2.75 4.31
C LEU A 649 -11.35 -1.61 3.72
N SER A 650 -12.52 -1.32 4.30
CA SER A 650 -13.41 -0.25 3.86
C SER A 650 -12.77 1.13 3.99
N THR A 651 -12.09 1.40 5.11
CA THR A 651 -11.47 2.69 5.41
C THR A 651 -10.28 2.95 4.50
N VAL A 652 -9.37 1.97 4.39
CA VAL A 652 -8.16 2.10 3.58
C VAL A 652 -8.50 2.18 2.10
N THR A 653 -9.40 1.31 1.61
CA THR A 653 -9.91 1.42 0.24
C THR A 653 -10.57 2.78 0.01
N GLY A 654 -11.35 3.29 0.98
CA GLY A 654 -12.00 4.59 0.90
C GLY A 654 -11.05 5.75 0.72
N ILE A 655 -9.92 5.75 1.40
CA ILE A 655 -8.89 6.78 1.22
C ILE A 655 -8.22 6.62 -0.14
N ALA A 656 -7.81 5.39 -0.51
CA ALA A 656 -7.12 5.10 -1.76
C ALA A 656 -7.96 5.46 -2.99
N VAL A 657 -9.29 5.33 -2.90
CA VAL A 657 -10.22 5.68 -3.98
C VAL A 657 -10.79 7.10 -3.81
N GLY A 658 -10.56 7.80 -2.70
CA GLY A 658 -11.18 9.10 -2.44
C GLY A 658 -12.71 9.01 -2.37
N ALA A 659 -13.23 8.03 -1.63
CA ALA A 659 -14.65 7.88 -1.33
C ALA A 659 -15.18 9.07 -0.50
N ASP A 660 -16.47 9.30 -0.61
CA ASP A 660 -17.19 10.38 0.07
C ASP A 660 -17.64 10.00 1.48
N ALA A 661 -17.84 8.71 1.73
CA ALA A 661 -18.14 8.19 3.07
C ALA A 661 -17.67 6.74 3.16
N ALA A 662 -17.31 6.32 4.37
CA ALA A 662 -17.02 4.93 4.70
C ALA A 662 -17.72 4.57 6.02
N TYR A 663 -18.65 3.62 5.97
CA TYR A 663 -19.38 3.10 7.13
C TYR A 663 -18.75 1.82 7.63
N VAL A 664 -18.38 1.77 8.90
CA VAL A 664 -17.76 0.61 9.54
C VAL A 664 -18.22 0.47 10.99
N TYR A 665 -17.96 -0.67 11.60
CA TYR A 665 -18.47 -1.02 12.93
C TYR A 665 -17.84 -0.17 14.05
N GLU A 666 -16.56 0.17 13.91
CA GLU A 666 -15.78 0.86 14.95
C GLU A 666 -16.13 2.35 15.15
N ASP A 667 -16.96 2.93 14.28
CA ASP A 667 -17.50 4.29 14.42
C ASP A 667 -19.01 4.19 14.28
N PRO A 668 -19.71 4.00 15.41
CA PRO A 668 -21.16 3.93 15.42
C PRO A 668 -21.75 5.19 14.80
N PHE A 669 -22.69 4.99 13.89
CA PHE A 669 -23.35 6.09 13.18
C PHE A 669 -24.86 6.02 13.36
N THR A 670 -25.48 7.19 13.46
CA THR A 670 -26.92 7.36 13.66
C THR A 670 -27.61 7.74 12.35
N ILE A 671 -28.95 7.77 12.37
CA ILE A 671 -29.73 8.29 11.24
C ILE A 671 -29.40 9.77 10.92
N HIS A 672 -28.97 10.55 11.92
CA HIS A 672 -28.56 11.93 11.72
C HIS A 672 -27.27 12.02 10.91
N ASP A 673 -26.30 11.14 11.17
CA ASP A 673 -25.06 11.06 10.41
C ASP A 673 -25.31 10.62 8.97
N LEU A 674 -26.20 9.64 8.77
CA LEU A 674 -26.63 9.21 7.44
C LEU A 674 -27.27 10.37 6.67
N LYS A 675 -28.17 11.11 7.32
CA LYS A 675 -28.80 12.29 6.74
C LYS A 675 -27.75 13.35 6.35
N ALA A 676 -26.81 13.67 7.24
CA ALA A 676 -25.75 14.62 6.97
C ALA A 676 -24.88 14.19 5.76
N ASN A 677 -24.56 12.90 5.63
CA ASN A 677 -23.80 12.38 4.51
C ASN A 677 -24.58 12.44 3.18
N VAL A 678 -25.90 12.23 3.22
CA VAL A 678 -26.77 12.37 2.05
C VAL A 678 -26.90 13.83 1.63
N GLU A 679 -27.07 14.76 2.58
CA GLU A 679 -27.10 16.20 2.32
C GLU A 679 -25.77 16.68 1.73
N HIS A 680 -24.65 16.23 2.30
CA HIS A 680 -23.31 16.52 1.79
C HIS A 680 -23.13 16.06 0.33
N LEU A 681 -23.53 14.82 0.02
CA LEU A 681 -23.47 14.30 -1.34
C LEU A 681 -24.43 15.03 -2.28
N THR A 682 -25.60 15.42 -1.79
CA THR A 682 -26.58 16.19 -2.53
C THR A 682 -26.02 17.56 -2.94
N ASP A 683 -25.39 18.26 -2.01
CA ASP A 683 -24.77 19.56 -2.30
C ASP A 683 -23.56 19.43 -3.21
N LYS A 684 -22.75 18.39 -3.03
CA LYS A 684 -21.68 18.04 -3.95
C LYS A 684 -22.20 17.82 -5.38
N MET A 685 -23.33 17.12 -5.56
CA MET A 685 -23.93 16.83 -6.86
C MET A 685 -24.55 18.04 -7.57
N LYS A 686 -24.81 19.14 -6.84
CA LYS A 686 -25.22 20.43 -7.43
C LYS A 686 -24.06 21.17 -8.09
N THR A 687 -22.82 20.81 -7.77
CA THR A 687 -21.60 21.34 -8.40
C THR A 687 -21.26 20.61 -9.70
N ASP A 688 -20.10 20.90 -10.29
CA ASP A 688 -19.59 20.17 -11.47
C ASP A 688 -19.20 18.71 -11.18
N ILE A 689 -19.10 18.29 -9.90
CA ILE A 689 -18.85 16.88 -9.56
C ILE A 689 -20.17 16.10 -9.60
N GLN A 690 -20.32 15.26 -10.62
CA GLN A 690 -21.53 14.47 -10.85
C GLN A 690 -21.41 13.00 -10.42
N ARG A 691 -20.54 12.69 -9.44
CA ARG A 691 -20.33 11.32 -8.97
C ARG A 691 -20.15 11.24 -7.45
N GLY A 692 -20.63 10.16 -6.87
CA GLY A 692 -20.49 9.84 -5.45
C GLY A 692 -20.08 8.39 -5.25
N LEU A 693 -19.23 8.15 -4.26
CA LEU A 693 -18.81 6.81 -3.87
C LEU A 693 -18.89 6.66 -2.36
N VAL A 694 -19.67 5.69 -1.90
CA VAL A 694 -19.89 5.37 -0.50
C VAL A 694 -19.45 3.94 -0.26
N LEU A 695 -18.55 3.72 0.68
CA LEU A 695 -18.13 2.38 1.09
C LEU A 695 -18.84 1.96 2.36
N ARG A 696 -19.17 0.68 2.44
CA ARG A 696 -19.79 0.09 3.62
C ARG A 696 -19.15 -1.25 3.93
N ASN A 697 -18.73 -1.43 5.18
CA ASN A 697 -18.30 -2.73 5.69
C ASN A 697 -19.50 -3.65 5.92
N GLU A 698 -19.36 -4.94 5.57
CA GLU A 698 -20.42 -5.95 5.62
C GLU A 698 -21.14 -6.09 6.99
N LYS A 699 -20.44 -5.87 8.11
CA LYS A 699 -21.01 -5.95 9.47
C LYS A 699 -20.91 -4.62 10.23
N CYS A 700 -20.98 -3.49 9.52
CA CYS A 700 -20.93 -2.18 10.16
C CYS A 700 -22.08 -1.94 11.16
N HIS A 701 -23.27 -2.44 10.86
CA HIS A 701 -24.48 -2.27 11.67
C HIS A 701 -25.49 -3.36 11.30
N GLU A 702 -26.32 -3.80 12.25
CA GLU A 702 -27.32 -4.85 12.05
C GLU A 702 -28.47 -4.42 11.14
N HIS A 703 -29.10 -3.27 11.45
CA HIS A 703 -30.26 -2.77 10.69
C HIS A 703 -29.93 -1.89 9.48
N TYR A 704 -28.81 -1.16 9.49
CA TYR A 704 -28.40 -0.31 8.36
C TYR A 704 -27.65 -1.13 7.31
N THR A 705 -28.43 -1.98 6.62
CA THR A 705 -27.94 -2.83 5.53
C THR A 705 -27.59 -2.02 4.28
N THR A 706 -26.86 -2.63 3.35
CA THR A 706 -26.57 -2.04 2.05
C THR A 706 -27.85 -1.68 1.27
N GLU A 707 -28.89 -2.50 1.41
CA GLU A 707 -30.21 -2.24 0.81
C GLU A 707 -30.92 -1.07 1.49
N PHE A 708 -30.85 -0.96 2.82
CA PHE A 708 -31.39 0.18 3.54
C PHE A 708 -30.71 1.49 3.11
N LEU A 709 -29.37 1.52 3.08
CA LEU A 709 -28.62 2.69 2.62
C LEU A 709 -28.97 3.04 1.18
N TYR A 710 -29.11 2.06 0.30
CA TYR A 710 -29.56 2.30 -1.06
C TYR A 710 -30.94 2.93 -1.14
N ASN A 711 -31.91 2.40 -0.41
CA ASN A 711 -33.27 2.94 -0.41
C ASN A 711 -33.29 4.37 0.15
N LEU A 712 -32.54 4.63 1.23
CA LEU A 712 -32.39 5.97 1.81
C LEU A 712 -31.80 6.95 0.80
N TYR A 713 -30.62 6.64 0.24
CA TYR A 713 -29.93 7.51 -0.72
C TYR A 713 -30.74 7.72 -2.00
N SER A 714 -31.45 6.69 -2.47
CA SER A 714 -32.31 6.79 -3.66
C SER A 714 -33.54 7.66 -3.42
N SER A 715 -34.12 7.60 -2.21
CA SER A 715 -35.30 8.37 -1.84
C SER A 715 -34.94 9.84 -1.63
N GLU A 716 -33.93 10.12 -0.82
CA GLU A 716 -33.51 11.48 -0.47
C GLU A 716 -32.78 12.18 -1.63
N GLY A 717 -32.07 11.41 -2.47
CA GLY A 717 -31.40 11.92 -3.67
C GLY A 717 -32.31 12.12 -4.88
N LYS A 718 -33.63 11.84 -4.75
CA LYS A 718 -34.58 11.82 -5.86
C LYS A 718 -34.62 13.16 -6.59
N GLY A 719 -34.43 13.12 -7.91
CA GLY A 719 -34.38 14.31 -8.77
C GLY A 719 -33.00 14.97 -8.83
N ILE A 720 -32.03 14.51 -8.04
CA ILE A 720 -30.66 15.05 -8.00
C ILE A 720 -29.67 14.02 -8.52
N PHE A 721 -29.69 12.79 -8.00
CA PHE A 721 -28.82 11.69 -8.45
C PHE A 721 -29.54 10.33 -8.42
N ASP A 722 -28.99 9.37 -9.17
CA ASP A 722 -29.40 7.95 -9.13
C ASP A 722 -28.41 7.16 -8.27
N CYS A 723 -28.90 6.15 -7.55
CA CYS A 723 -28.07 5.30 -6.69
C CYS A 723 -27.92 3.90 -7.29
N ARG A 724 -26.79 3.24 -7.03
CA ARG A 724 -26.55 1.83 -7.38
C ARG A 724 -25.81 1.11 -6.25
N ILE A 725 -26.05 -0.19 -6.13
CA ILE A 725 -25.37 -1.07 -5.17
C ILE A 725 -24.37 -1.95 -5.92
N ASN A 726 -23.18 -2.09 -5.35
CA ASN A 726 -22.21 -3.09 -5.77
C ASN A 726 -21.67 -3.84 -4.54
N VAL A 727 -21.91 -5.15 -4.48
CA VAL A 727 -21.28 -6.03 -3.47
C VAL A 727 -20.04 -6.64 -4.10
N LEU A 728 -18.85 -6.27 -3.64
CA LEU A 728 -17.60 -6.77 -4.21
C LEU A 728 -17.41 -8.28 -3.94
N GLY A 729 -17.86 -8.73 -2.77
CA GLY A 729 -17.78 -10.13 -2.37
C GLY A 729 -16.37 -10.69 -2.43
N HIS A 730 -16.23 -11.94 -2.88
CA HIS A 730 -14.98 -12.70 -2.85
C HIS A 730 -13.90 -12.20 -3.83
N LEU A 731 -14.22 -11.27 -4.74
CA LEU A 731 -13.21 -10.61 -5.58
C LEU A 731 -12.13 -9.92 -4.74
N GLN A 732 -12.48 -9.51 -3.52
CA GLN A 732 -11.59 -8.89 -2.55
C GLN A 732 -10.52 -9.85 -2.00
N GLN A 733 -10.62 -11.16 -2.20
CA GLN A 733 -9.50 -12.07 -1.87
C GLN A 733 -8.33 -11.91 -2.85
N GLY A 734 -8.58 -11.26 -3.98
CA GLY A 734 -7.61 -11.10 -5.06
C GLY A 734 -7.35 -12.40 -5.81
N GLY A 735 -6.43 -12.30 -6.77
CA GLY A 735 -5.91 -13.43 -7.53
C GLY A 735 -4.47 -13.71 -7.12
N ALA A 736 -3.54 -13.28 -7.96
CA ALA A 736 -2.12 -13.34 -7.61
C ALA A 736 -1.80 -12.33 -6.48
N PRO A 737 -1.01 -12.72 -5.46
CA PRO A 737 -0.62 -11.82 -4.37
C PRO A 737 0.17 -10.62 -4.89
N THR A 738 0.04 -9.48 -4.22
CA THR A 738 0.81 -8.27 -4.51
C THR A 738 2.30 -8.45 -4.16
N PRO A 739 3.20 -7.62 -4.71
CA PRO A 739 4.61 -7.66 -4.35
C PRO A 739 4.82 -7.51 -2.84
N PHE A 740 4.02 -6.67 -2.18
CA PHE A 740 4.04 -6.50 -0.72
C PHE A 740 3.71 -7.81 -0.01
N ASP A 741 2.57 -8.45 -0.30
CA ASP A 741 2.17 -9.70 0.38
C ASP A 741 3.12 -10.87 0.10
N ARG A 742 3.71 -10.94 -1.10
CA ARG A 742 4.74 -11.95 -1.44
C ARG A 742 6.01 -11.75 -0.62
N ASN A 743 6.52 -10.51 -0.58
CA ASN A 743 7.73 -10.18 0.15
C ASN A 743 7.50 -10.30 1.66
N TYR A 744 6.40 -9.75 2.17
CA TYR A 744 6.05 -9.80 3.58
C TYR A 744 5.83 -11.24 4.06
N GLY A 745 5.11 -12.07 3.29
CA GLY A 745 4.95 -13.49 3.60
C GLY A 745 6.28 -14.24 3.64
N THR A 746 7.16 -13.96 2.68
CA THR A 746 8.52 -14.52 2.64
C THR A 746 9.32 -14.14 3.89
N LYS A 747 9.28 -12.88 4.29
CA LYS A 747 9.96 -12.38 5.49
C LYS A 747 9.45 -13.03 6.77
N LEU A 748 8.12 -13.09 6.94
CA LEU A 748 7.50 -13.67 8.12
C LEU A 748 7.79 -15.17 8.21
N GLY A 749 7.76 -15.91 7.10
CA GLY A 749 8.09 -17.33 7.08
C GLY A 749 9.55 -17.60 7.46
N VAL A 750 10.51 -16.83 6.92
CA VAL A 750 11.92 -16.94 7.32
C VAL A 750 12.10 -16.61 8.80
N LYS A 751 11.58 -15.46 9.26
CA LYS A 751 11.74 -15.04 10.66
C LYS A 751 11.08 -16.00 11.65
N ALA A 752 9.89 -16.49 11.33
CA ALA A 752 9.19 -17.46 12.18
C ALA A 752 10.05 -18.72 12.38
N VAL A 753 10.60 -19.29 11.32
CA VAL A 753 11.42 -20.51 11.43
C VAL A 753 12.73 -20.26 12.16
N LEU A 754 13.40 -19.12 11.93
CA LEU A 754 14.63 -18.77 12.65
C LEU A 754 14.36 -18.69 14.16
N TRP A 755 13.33 -17.94 14.56
CA TRP A 755 12.91 -17.81 15.95
C TRP A 755 12.49 -19.17 16.55
N MET A 756 11.71 -19.96 15.83
CA MET A 756 11.31 -21.30 16.28
C MET A 756 12.52 -22.20 16.46
N SER A 757 13.53 -22.13 15.58
CA SER A 757 14.75 -22.94 15.67
C SER A 757 15.57 -22.61 16.92
N GLU A 758 15.70 -21.32 17.24
CA GLU A 758 16.38 -20.86 18.46
C GLU A 758 15.62 -21.34 19.71
N LYS A 759 14.31 -21.14 19.74
CA LYS A 759 13.46 -21.59 20.85
C LYS A 759 13.44 -23.10 21.02
N LEU A 760 13.48 -23.85 19.92
CA LEU A 760 13.60 -25.31 19.95
C LEU A 760 14.91 -25.74 20.63
N GLN A 761 16.03 -25.09 20.33
CA GLN A 761 17.32 -25.38 20.96
C GLN A 761 17.31 -25.03 22.45
N GLU A 762 16.73 -23.89 22.85
CA GLU A 762 16.59 -23.49 24.25
C GLU A 762 15.71 -24.45 25.07
N ALA A 763 14.63 -24.94 24.46
CA ALA A 763 13.64 -25.82 25.09
C ALA A 763 13.98 -27.32 24.98
N TYR A 764 15.05 -27.69 24.26
CA TYR A 764 15.46 -29.07 24.08
C TYR A 764 16.18 -29.60 25.32
N ARG A 765 15.57 -30.55 26.03
CA ARG A 765 16.14 -31.17 27.23
C ARG A 765 15.89 -32.68 27.24
N LYS A 766 16.93 -33.46 27.53
CA LYS A 766 16.84 -34.94 27.66
C LYS A 766 16.15 -35.64 26.47
N GLY A 767 16.36 -35.17 25.24
CA GLY A 767 15.81 -35.78 24.03
C GLY A 767 14.36 -35.40 23.68
N ARG A 768 13.73 -34.47 24.42
CA ARG A 768 12.38 -33.96 24.14
C ARG A 768 12.37 -32.42 24.23
N VAL A 769 11.53 -31.79 23.40
CA VAL A 769 11.21 -30.38 23.53
C VAL A 769 10.12 -30.23 24.58
N PHE A 770 10.34 -29.40 25.59
CA PHE A 770 9.33 -29.10 26.61
C PHE A 770 9.21 -27.58 26.82
N ALA A 771 8.24 -26.98 26.16
CA ALA A 771 8.07 -25.54 26.08
C ALA A 771 6.74 -25.08 26.72
N ASN A 772 6.75 -24.86 28.03
CA ASN A 772 5.58 -24.45 28.81
C ASN A 772 5.56 -22.94 29.15
N SER A 773 6.55 -22.18 28.71
CA SER A 773 6.59 -20.74 28.93
C SER A 773 5.63 -19.98 28.00
N ALA A 774 5.23 -18.77 28.38
CA ALA A 774 4.35 -17.95 27.56
C ALA A 774 5.01 -17.52 26.24
N ASP A 775 6.33 -17.34 26.24
CA ASP A 775 7.13 -16.97 25.07
C ASP A 775 7.35 -18.14 24.09
N SER A 776 6.83 -19.34 24.36
CA SER A 776 6.93 -20.46 23.42
C SER A 776 5.78 -20.52 22.41
N ALA A 777 4.76 -19.68 22.56
CA ALA A 777 3.62 -19.59 21.65
C ALA A 777 3.29 -18.14 21.31
N CYS A 778 3.72 -17.70 20.13
CA CYS A 778 3.68 -16.29 19.74
C CYS A 778 2.97 -16.06 18.40
N VAL A 779 2.40 -14.87 18.26
CA VAL A 779 2.03 -14.29 16.96
C VAL A 779 3.20 -13.47 16.46
N ILE A 780 3.67 -13.73 15.25
CA ILE A 780 4.67 -12.89 14.58
C ILE A 780 3.94 -11.80 13.77
N GLY A 781 4.32 -10.55 13.98
CA GLY A 781 3.65 -9.42 13.35
C GLY A 781 4.57 -8.22 13.19
N LEU A 782 4.21 -7.33 12.25
CA LEU A 782 4.85 -6.02 12.19
C LEU A 782 4.19 -5.13 13.24
N ARG A 783 4.97 -4.52 14.13
CA ARG A 783 4.53 -3.43 15.00
C ARG A 783 5.39 -2.22 14.71
N LYS A 784 4.80 -1.19 14.11
CA LYS A 784 5.49 -0.01 13.57
C LYS A 784 6.59 -0.43 12.57
N LYS A 785 7.85 -0.41 13.01
CA LYS A 785 9.03 -0.76 12.19
C LYS A 785 9.56 -2.17 12.44
N VAL A 786 9.19 -2.79 13.57
CA VAL A 786 9.85 -4.00 14.05
C VAL A 786 8.94 -5.20 13.87
N VAL A 787 9.50 -6.29 13.37
CA VAL A 787 8.82 -7.58 13.39
C VAL A 787 8.98 -8.15 14.79
N ALA A 788 7.88 -8.23 15.54
CA ALA A 788 7.85 -8.65 16.93
C ALA A 788 7.11 -9.99 17.09
N PHE A 789 7.52 -10.75 18.10
CA PHE A 789 6.84 -11.96 18.54
C PHE A 789 6.05 -11.63 19.81
N SER A 790 4.73 -11.72 19.73
CA SER A 790 3.83 -11.40 20.83
C SER A 790 3.20 -12.67 21.39
N PRO A 791 3.34 -12.99 22.69
CA PRO A 791 2.71 -14.16 23.29
C PRO A 791 1.19 -14.17 23.09
N VAL A 792 0.63 -15.32 22.69
CA VAL A 792 -0.83 -15.43 22.44
C VAL A 792 -1.67 -15.17 23.69
N THR A 793 -1.12 -15.47 24.87
CA THR A 793 -1.74 -15.26 26.18
C THR A 793 -1.79 -13.79 26.60
N GLU A 794 -0.83 -12.98 26.17
CA GLU A 794 -0.85 -11.53 26.38
C GLU A 794 -1.86 -10.87 25.44
N LEU A 795 -1.86 -11.28 24.17
CA LEU A 795 -2.82 -10.80 23.17
C LEU A 795 -4.27 -11.09 23.57
N LYS A 796 -4.53 -12.17 24.32
CA LYS A 796 -5.86 -12.51 24.81
C LYS A 796 -6.50 -11.37 25.60
N LYS A 797 -5.71 -10.58 26.32
CA LYS A 797 -6.19 -9.47 27.16
C LYS A 797 -6.71 -8.28 26.34
N VAL A 798 -6.19 -8.12 25.13
CA VAL A 798 -6.49 -7.00 24.22
C VAL A 798 -7.32 -7.43 23.01
N THR A 799 -7.98 -8.58 23.11
CA THR A 799 -8.78 -9.18 22.03
C THR A 799 -10.25 -9.24 22.40
N ASP A 800 -11.10 -8.74 21.52
CA ASP A 800 -12.53 -9.00 21.53
C ASP A 800 -12.82 -10.29 20.74
N PHE A 801 -13.21 -11.35 21.45
CA PHE A 801 -13.52 -12.66 20.85
C PHE A 801 -14.92 -12.73 20.25
N GLU A 802 -15.86 -11.88 20.67
CA GLU A 802 -17.23 -11.85 20.16
C GLU A 802 -17.24 -11.26 18.75
N HIS A 803 -16.60 -10.11 18.58
CA HIS A 803 -16.51 -9.41 17.29
C HIS A 803 -15.25 -9.79 16.50
N ARG A 804 -14.31 -10.54 17.11
CA ARG A 804 -13.04 -10.99 16.50
C ARG A 804 -12.15 -9.83 16.08
N LEU A 805 -11.96 -8.89 16.99
CA LEU A 805 -11.22 -7.64 16.77
C LEU A 805 -10.12 -7.44 17.82
N PRO A 806 -9.00 -6.80 17.44
CA PRO A 806 -8.12 -6.20 18.43
C PRO A 806 -8.75 -4.93 19.00
N GLN A 807 -8.54 -4.67 20.28
CA GLN A 807 -9.06 -3.47 20.96
C GLN A 807 -8.38 -2.18 20.47
N GLU A 808 -7.09 -2.23 20.16
CA GLU A 808 -6.33 -1.11 19.63
C GLU A 808 -6.05 -1.29 18.15
N GLN A 809 -6.41 -0.29 17.34
CA GLN A 809 -6.29 -0.33 15.89
C GLN A 809 -5.70 0.97 15.36
N TRP A 810 -4.49 0.88 14.79
CA TRP A 810 -3.72 2.05 14.35
C TRP A 810 -4.40 2.84 13.22
N TRP A 811 -5.23 2.17 12.41
CA TRP A 811 -5.83 2.73 11.21
C TRP A 811 -7.07 3.60 11.49
N LEU A 812 -7.63 3.56 12.70
CA LEU A 812 -8.75 4.43 13.09
C LEU A 812 -8.40 5.91 12.96
N ASN A 813 -7.14 6.27 13.17
CA ASN A 813 -6.62 7.63 12.98
C ASN A 813 -6.73 8.11 11.52
N LEU A 814 -6.80 7.20 10.54
CA LEU A 814 -6.94 7.54 9.13
C LEU A 814 -8.35 8.02 8.76
N ARG A 815 -9.34 7.80 9.62
CA ARG A 815 -10.73 8.15 9.33
C ARG A 815 -10.98 9.65 9.29
N LEU A 816 -10.32 10.39 10.17
CA LEU A 816 -10.34 11.85 10.15
C LEU A 816 -9.83 12.36 8.81
N MET A 817 -8.75 11.75 8.28
CA MET A 817 -8.23 12.05 6.96
C MET A 817 -9.25 11.78 5.84
N LEU A 818 -9.99 10.67 5.88
CA LEU A 818 -11.05 10.41 4.90
C LEU A 818 -12.10 11.52 4.91
N LYS A 819 -12.59 11.91 6.09
CA LYS A 819 -13.62 12.94 6.23
C LYS A 819 -13.11 14.34 5.84
N MET A 820 -11.89 14.72 6.22
CA MET A 820 -11.28 16.00 5.82
C MET A 820 -11.06 16.09 4.31
N LEU A 821 -10.52 15.04 3.69
CA LEU A 821 -10.33 14.99 2.23
C LEU A 821 -11.64 14.88 1.46
N ALA A 822 -12.77 14.58 2.12
CA ALA A 822 -14.11 14.61 1.56
C ALA A 822 -14.86 15.94 1.83
N ASN A 823 -14.26 16.89 2.55
CA ASN A 823 -14.84 18.21 2.91
C ASN A 823 -15.97 18.16 3.95
N TYR A 824 -15.89 17.26 4.94
CA TYR A 824 -16.73 17.35 6.13
C TYR A 824 -16.14 18.36 7.12
N GLN A 825 -16.99 19.19 7.74
CA GLN A 825 -16.54 20.13 8.77
C GLN A 825 -16.19 19.39 10.06
N ILE A 826 -14.91 19.36 10.40
CA ILE A 826 -14.33 18.68 11.56
C ILE A 826 -13.32 19.63 12.21
N SER A 827 -13.20 19.58 13.54
CA SER A 827 -12.20 20.38 14.24
C SER A 827 -10.79 19.88 13.95
N LEU A 828 -9.90 20.80 13.52
CA LEU A 828 -8.48 20.53 13.29
C LEU A 828 -7.72 20.09 14.56
N THR A 829 -8.26 20.32 15.75
CA THR A 829 -7.64 19.95 17.04
C THR A 829 -7.52 18.45 17.26
N GLU A 830 -8.29 17.64 16.53
CA GLU A 830 -8.24 16.16 16.63
C GLU A 830 -7.15 15.54 15.75
N TYR A 831 -6.52 16.31 14.85
CA TYR A 831 -5.44 15.83 13.99
C TYR A 831 -4.09 15.90 14.72
N ILE A 832 -3.46 14.73 14.92
CA ILE A 832 -2.13 14.63 15.54
C ILE A 832 -1.07 14.83 14.46
N SER A 833 -0.37 15.96 14.48
CA SER A 833 0.73 16.26 13.54
C SER A 833 2.05 15.61 13.95
N GLY A 834 2.90 15.32 12.96
CA GLY A 834 4.22 14.73 13.18
C GLY A 834 5.25 15.75 13.68
N LYS A 835 6.15 15.34 14.59
CA LYS A 835 7.28 16.17 15.02
C LYS A 835 8.47 16.02 14.06
N MET A 836 9.33 17.05 14.03
CA MET A 836 10.57 17.01 13.25
C MET A 836 11.60 16.12 13.96
N GLU A 837 12.17 15.16 13.23
CA GLU A 837 13.16 14.20 13.73
C GLU A 837 14.45 14.31 12.92
N HIS A 838 15.61 14.26 13.59
CA HIS A 838 16.92 14.32 12.92
C HIS A 838 17.34 12.95 12.36
N VAL A 839 17.98 12.98 11.18
CA VAL A 839 18.55 11.81 10.53
C VAL A 839 20.01 11.68 10.97
N THR A 840 20.25 10.79 11.91
CA THR A 840 21.58 10.39 12.35
C THR A 840 21.85 8.96 11.90
N ARG A 841 23.14 8.59 11.75
CA ARG A 841 23.54 7.19 11.58
C ARG A 841 22.93 6.30 12.68
N ARG A 842 22.72 6.89 13.85
CA ARG A 842 22.01 6.32 15.00
C ARG A 842 20.49 6.20 14.82
N THR A 843 19.76 7.10 14.19
CA THR A 843 18.33 6.86 13.86
C THR A 843 18.17 5.84 12.72
N LEU A 844 19.18 5.69 11.85
CA LEU A 844 19.28 4.58 10.90
C LEU A 844 19.69 3.23 11.56
N SER A 845 20.29 3.25 12.78
CA SER A 845 20.90 2.07 13.43
C SER A 845 20.53 1.75 14.90
N ILE A 846 19.79 2.58 15.65
CA ILE A 846 19.45 2.37 17.08
C ILE A 846 17.98 1.98 17.27
N GLU A 847 17.51 0.99 16.54
CA GLU A 847 16.34 0.24 17.02
C GLU A 847 16.73 -1.22 17.12
N LYS A 848 17.31 -1.61 18.27
CA LYS A 848 17.55 -3.03 18.56
C LYS A 848 16.19 -3.74 18.59
N GLY A 849 15.85 -4.34 17.46
CA GLY A 849 14.70 -5.22 17.22
C GLY A 849 15.04 -6.30 16.18
N PHE A 850 16.35 -6.59 16.07
CA PHE A 850 16.86 -7.94 15.89
C PHE A 850 17.11 -8.50 17.29
#